data_AF-M8CW07-F1
#
_entry.id   AF-M8CW07-F1
#
_cell.length_a   1.000
_cell.length_b   1.000
_cell.length_c   1.000
_cell.angle_alpha   90.00
_cell.angle_beta   90.00
_cell.angle_gamma   90.00
#
_symmetry.space_group_name_H-M   'P 1'
#
loop_
_entity.id
_entity.type
_entity.pdbx_description
1 polymer ?
#
loop_
_entity_poly.entity_id
_entity_poly.type
_entity_poly.pdbx_seq_one_letter_code
_entity_poly.pdbx_strand_id
1 'polypeptide(L)'
;MATGQIFSKTTQALFYNYKQLPIQRMLDFDFLCGRETPSVAGIINPGSDGFQKLFFGQEEIAIPVHPTIEAACNAHPTADVFINFASFRSAAASSMSALKQPTVRVVAIIAEGVPESDAKQLISYARANNKVIIGPATVGGVQAGAFKIGDTAGTIDNIIQCKLYRPGSVGFVSKSGGMSNELYNTIARVTDGIYEGIAIGGDVFPGSTLSDHILRFNNIPQVKMMVVLGELGGSDEYSLVEALKQGKVQKPVVAWVSGTCARLFKSEVQFGHAGAKSGGELESAQAKNQALRDAGAVVPTSFEALESVIKETFEKLVEEGNIPPVPEVTPPPIPEDLKTAIKSGKVRAPTHIISTISDDRGEEPCYAGVPMSTIIERGYGVGDVISLLWFKRSLPRYCTQFIEICIMLCADHGPCVSGAHNSIVTARAGKDLVSSLVSGLLTIGPRFGGAIDDAARYFKDAYDRGLTPYEFVEGMKKKGIRVPGIGHRIKSRDNRDKRVQLLQKYAHTHFPSVKYMEYAVQVETYTLSKANNLVMNVDGAIGSLFLDLLSGSGMFSKQEIDEIVEIGYLNGLFVLARSIGLIGHTFDQKRLKQPLYRHPWEDVLYTNRTLIEEVNDSNVRLQPLHYPVVSLPGGDLPPASSSSADAQICATAAVAAEAGSADKAQTSERSIEKIDPKTPGLTCRVSKWKQKNLTEMNTVKVRIGAAAPGRAPCPDSMTTLEKSVRVFAEAPGDNVIVPKIGTSFGTLGQNFEEAWKFLIDTYNLKTHTYMTQKYEIRHKWAKHYFKDLHLSNVQAVWHRVYECGAYKVEEIEKGKLYVAIHTDACCREKWCRISYKVTVLDGEEEFDYECGQFSHMGLLRSHALKAEGDQVGVGVKMARVLENDAVNSANESGNMMACLLPPAKRKEIGRPTTSKEKAPYQGLSTISGVSLYIKGRLGWEGRRIHQQAAGSKVENEGHMDGFRWFMSGSTVASSEDCSVGGVLLLEASLNLISPS
;
A
#
# COMPACT_ATOMS: atom_id res chain seq x y z
N MET A 1 15.53 -21.57 38.76
CA MET A 1 15.87 -22.58 37.74
C MET A 1 16.42 -23.85 38.41
N ALA A 2 15.57 -24.63 39.12
CA ALA A 2 16.06 -25.74 39.96
C ALA A 2 16.71 -26.90 39.17
N THR A 3 16.34 -27.07 37.90
CA THR A 3 16.84 -28.13 37.00
C THR A 3 17.92 -27.66 36.03
N GLY A 4 18.36 -26.39 36.10
CA GLY A 4 19.31 -25.77 35.15
C GLY A 4 18.77 -25.54 33.72
N GLN A 5 17.78 -26.31 33.27
CA GLN A 5 17.27 -26.32 31.90
C GLN A 5 16.57 -25.01 31.49
N ILE A 6 16.90 -24.50 30.29
CA ILE A 6 16.28 -23.29 29.73
C ILE A 6 15.36 -23.56 28.53
N PHE A 7 15.50 -24.67 27.81
CA PHE A 7 14.60 -25.03 26.70
C PHE A 7 14.07 -26.47 26.80
N SER A 8 13.02 -26.80 26.05
CA SER A 8 12.45 -28.15 25.95
C SER A 8 11.83 -28.37 24.56
N LYS A 9 11.44 -29.61 24.24
CA LYS A 9 10.59 -29.93 23.07
C LYS A 9 9.21 -29.23 23.09
N THR A 10 8.80 -28.66 24.23
CA THR A 10 7.54 -27.91 24.40
C THR A 10 7.74 -26.40 24.49
N THR A 11 8.98 -25.89 24.52
CA THR A 11 9.26 -24.44 24.50
C THR A 11 8.63 -23.79 23.27
N GLN A 12 7.97 -22.66 23.49
CA GLN A 12 7.46 -21.78 22.45
C GLN A 12 7.99 -20.36 22.62
N ALA A 13 8.10 -19.65 21.52
CA ALA A 13 8.72 -18.34 21.42
C ALA A 13 7.84 -17.33 20.69
N LEU A 14 7.97 -16.07 21.11
CA LEU A 14 7.50 -14.91 20.37
C LEU A 14 8.67 -14.29 19.60
N PHE A 15 8.50 -14.08 18.29
CA PHE A 15 9.55 -13.58 17.41
C PHE A 15 9.32 -12.10 17.08
N TYR A 16 10.15 -11.21 17.63
CA TYR A 16 10.00 -9.75 17.49
C TYR A 16 10.81 -9.20 16.31
N ASN A 17 10.15 -8.35 15.50
CA ASN A 17 10.58 -7.83 14.20
C ASN A 17 10.67 -8.92 13.13
N TYR A 18 9.69 -8.97 12.21
CA TYR A 18 9.56 -10.10 11.28
C TYR A 18 10.80 -10.32 10.39
N LYS A 19 11.29 -11.56 10.39
CA LYS A 19 12.32 -12.08 9.48
C LYS A 19 11.91 -13.48 9.02
N GLN A 20 11.55 -13.63 7.75
CA GLN A 20 11.05 -14.91 7.22
C GLN A 20 12.08 -16.05 7.37
N LEU A 21 13.33 -15.84 6.94
CA LEU A 21 14.34 -16.90 6.89
C LEU A 21 14.75 -17.46 8.28
N PRO A 22 15.02 -16.64 9.32
CA PRO A 22 15.32 -17.15 10.65
C PRO A 22 14.13 -17.86 11.31
N ILE A 23 12.89 -17.42 11.04
CA ILE A 23 11.69 -18.13 11.51
C ILE A 23 11.55 -19.48 10.81
N GLN A 24 11.68 -19.52 9.47
CA GLN A 24 11.64 -20.77 8.71
C GLN A 24 12.70 -21.76 9.22
N ARG A 25 13.94 -21.29 9.43
CA ARG A 25 15.04 -22.08 10.01
C ARG A 25 14.81 -22.61 11.43
N MET A 26 13.87 -22.05 12.18
CA MET A 26 13.40 -22.63 13.46
C MET A 26 12.37 -23.74 13.19
N LEU A 27 11.40 -23.50 12.30
CA LEU A 27 10.36 -24.47 11.92
C LEU A 27 10.95 -25.72 11.23
N ASP A 28 11.93 -25.54 10.35
CA ASP A 28 12.66 -26.62 9.70
C ASP A 28 13.39 -27.49 10.76
N PHE A 29 14.03 -26.84 11.73
CA PHE A 29 14.69 -27.51 12.85
C PHE A 29 13.69 -28.24 13.74
N ASP A 30 12.54 -27.64 14.05
CA ASP A 30 11.49 -28.26 14.85
C ASP A 30 10.96 -29.54 14.19
N PHE A 31 10.74 -29.51 12.87
CA PHE A 31 10.32 -30.65 12.07
C PHE A 31 11.40 -31.76 12.05
N LEU A 32 12.67 -31.40 11.81
CA LEU A 32 13.81 -32.34 11.89
C LEU A 32 13.93 -32.99 13.28
N CYS A 33 13.61 -32.25 14.34
CA CYS A 33 13.61 -32.73 15.72
C CYS A 33 12.38 -33.58 16.08
N GLY A 34 11.42 -33.78 15.17
CA GLY A 34 10.17 -34.49 15.45
C GLY A 34 9.34 -33.80 16.53
N ARG A 35 9.16 -32.48 16.45
CA ARG A 35 8.20 -31.75 17.30
C ARG A 35 6.80 -31.77 16.69
N GLU A 36 5.79 -31.98 17.54
CA GLU A 36 4.38 -31.85 17.17
C GLU A 36 3.94 -30.38 17.05
N THR A 37 4.57 -29.49 17.82
CA THR A 37 4.20 -28.07 17.90
C THR A 37 5.36 -27.16 17.48
N PRO A 38 5.14 -26.24 16.52
CA PRO A 38 6.09 -25.17 16.18
C PRO A 38 6.65 -24.42 17.39
N SER A 39 7.95 -24.14 17.36
CA SER A 39 8.63 -23.34 18.40
C SER A 39 8.33 -21.85 18.29
N VAL A 40 7.86 -21.35 17.15
CA VAL A 40 7.36 -19.96 17.01
C VAL A 40 5.85 -19.98 17.15
N ALA A 41 5.34 -19.46 18.27
CA ALA A 41 3.90 -19.35 18.54
C ALA A 41 3.27 -18.13 17.87
N GLY A 42 4.02 -17.03 17.80
CA GLY A 42 3.54 -15.77 17.21
C GLY A 42 4.68 -14.83 16.85
N ILE A 43 4.42 -13.96 15.88
CA ILE A 43 5.33 -12.92 15.39
C ILE A 43 4.85 -11.58 15.95
N ILE A 44 5.77 -10.71 16.34
CA ILE A 44 5.46 -9.33 16.74
C ILE A 44 6.08 -8.39 15.72
N ASN A 45 5.23 -7.67 14.97
CA ASN A 45 5.67 -6.70 13.98
C ASN A 45 4.96 -5.36 14.27
N PRO A 46 5.64 -4.37 14.90
CA PRO A 46 5.00 -3.16 15.38
C PRO A 46 4.11 -2.46 14.35
N GLY A 47 2.85 -2.24 14.71
CA GLY A 47 1.85 -1.62 13.84
C GLY A 47 1.29 -2.51 12.72
N SER A 48 1.59 -3.81 12.70
CA SER A 48 1.00 -4.81 11.80
C SER A 48 0.22 -5.87 12.56
N ASP A 49 -0.83 -6.41 11.93
CA ASP A 49 -1.70 -7.46 12.48
C ASP A 49 -2.01 -8.48 11.36
N GLY A 50 -2.44 -9.70 11.70
CA GLY A 50 -2.80 -10.76 10.77
C GLY A 50 -1.97 -12.04 10.93
N PHE A 51 -1.37 -12.55 9.84
CA PHE A 51 -0.57 -13.78 9.86
C PHE A 51 0.52 -13.79 8.76
N GLN A 52 1.52 -14.67 8.91
CA GLN A 52 2.49 -15.02 7.87
C GLN A 52 2.36 -16.49 7.50
N LYS A 53 2.49 -16.80 6.21
CA LYS A 53 2.59 -18.18 5.70
C LYS A 53 4.04 -18.65 5.71
N LEU A 54 4.27 -19.81 6.32
CA LEU A 54 5.58 -20.45 6.50
C LEU A 54 5.39 -21.97 6.38
N PHE A 55 6.47 -22.72 6.13
CA PHE A 55 6.39 -24.18 6.04
C PHE A 55 6.65 -24.86 7.38
N PHE A 56 5.97 -25.98 7.61
CA PHE A 56 6.32 -26.95 8.65
C PHE A 56 6.47 -28.33 7.98
N GLY A 57 7.70 -28.72 7.69
CA GLY A 57 7.99 -29.84 6.79
C GLY A 57 7.53 -29.56 5.36
N GLN A 58 6.40 -30.15 4.96
CA GLN A 58 5.81 -29.99 3.62
C GLN A 58 4.53 -29.14 3.60
N GLU A 59 3.96 -28.81 4.76
CA GLU A 59 2.67 -28.11 4.88
C GLU A 59 2.86 -26.59 5.08
N GLU A 60 2.03 -25.77 4.44
CA GLU A 60 1.94 -24.34 4.74
C GLU A 60 1.13 -24.11 6.03
N ILE A 61 1.79 -23.60 7.06
CA ILE A 61 1.15 -23.13 8.31
C ILE A 61 1.02 -21.61 8.33
N ALA A 62 0.04 -21.10 9.09
CA ALA A 62 -0.17 -19.68 9.32
C ALA A 62 0.23 -19.30 10.76
N ILE A 63 1.29 -18.51 10.92
CA ILE A 63 1.73 -17.99 12.23
C ILE A 63 1.16 -16.58 12.41
N PRO A 64 0.44 -16.28 13.51
CA PRO A 64 -0.17 -14.97 13.72
C PRO A 64 0.86 -13.87 13.92
N VAL A 65 0.53 -12.66 13.46
CA VAL A 65 1.31 -11.43 13.59
C VAL A 65 0.56 -10.49 14.52
N HIS A 66 1.23 -9.99 15.55
CA HIS A 66 0.67 -9.08 16.54
C HIS A 66 1.32 -7.69 16.46
N PRO A 67 0.55 -6.60 16.70
CA PRO A 67 1.07 -5.23 16.62
C PRO A 67 1.85 -4.79 17.86
N THR A 68 1.73 -5.50 18.98
CA THR A 68 2.41 -5.20 20.26
C THR A 68 2.90 -6.46 20.97
N ILE A 69 3.84 -6.29 21.91
CA ILE A 69 4.40 -7.38 22.72
C ILE A 69 3.34 -7.92 23.69
N GLU A 70 2.56 -7.00 24.26
CA GLU A 70 1.47 -7.21 25.20
C GLU A 70 0.36 -8.07 24.57
N ALA A 71 -0.06 -7.76 23.34
CA ALA A 71 -1.06 -8.54 22.61
C ALA A 71 -0.58 -9.97 22.35
N ALA A 72 0.67 -10.13 21.91
CA ALA A 72 1.25 -11.44 21.63
C ALA A 72 1.39 -12.31 22.89
N CYS A 73 1.82 -11.73 24.02
CA CYS A 73 1.91 -12.47 25.29
C CYS A 73 0.54 -12.88 25.84
N ASN A 74 -0.48 -12.06 25.63
CA ASN A 74 -1.86 -12.40 26.00
C ASN A 74 -2.47 -13.49 25.10
N ALA A 75 -2.15 -13.47 23.80
CA ALA A 75 -2.62 -14.48 22.84
C ALA A 75 -1.86 -15.82 22.94
N HIS A 76 -0.60 -15.79 23.39
CA HIS A 76 0.28 -16.96 23.48
C HIS A 76 0.86 -17.11 24.90
N PRO A 77 0.03 -17.44 25.91
CA PRO A 77 0.47 -17.53 27.30
C PRO A 77 1.48 -18.66 27.57
N THR A 78 1.62 -19.61 26.64
CA THR A 78 2.60 -20.71 26.66
C THR A 78 3.99 -20.30 26.13
N ALA A 79 4.13 -19.14 25.49
CA ALA A 79 5.39 -18.69 24.92
C ALA A 79 6.27 -18.01 25.98
N ASP A 80 7.27 -18.75 26.48
CA ASP A 80 8.17 -18.31 27.54
C ASP A 80 9.52 -17.78 27.05
N VAL A 81 9.78 -17.84 25.74
CA VAL A 81 10.96 -17.27 25.08
C VAL A 81 10.55 -16.06 24.22
N PHE A 82 11.38 -15.01 24.22
CA PHE A 82 11.24 -13.86 23.33
C PHE A 82 12.52 -13.68 22.52
N ILE A 83 12.43 -13.76 21.19
CA ILE A 83 13.57 -13.65 20.29
C ILE A 83 13.53 -12.27 19.62
N ASN A 84 14.54 -11.44 19.89
CA ASN A 84 14.52 -10.03 19.56
C ASN A 84 15.45 -9.70 18.37
N PHE A 85 14.87 -9.65 17.17
CA PHE A 85 15.54 -9.19 15.93
C PHE A 85 15.38 -7.67 15.71
N ALA A 86 15.13 -6.88 16.75
CA ALA A 86 15.18 -5.42 16.68
C ALA A 86 16.57 -4.90 16.26
N SER A 87 16.63 -3.66 15.76
CA SER A 87 17.91 -2.96 15.62
C SER A 87 18.45 -2.56 17.00
N PHE A 88 19.77 -2.41 17.16
CA PHE A 88 20.38 -1.97 18.43
C PHE A 88 19.70 -0.74 19.05
N ARG A 89 19.25 0.20 18.20
CA ARG A 89 18.51 1.43 18.58
C ARG A 89 17.17 1.19 19.28
N SER A 90 16.57 0.01 19.11
CA SER A 90 15.27 -0.35 19.69
C SER A 90 15.30 -1.64 20.51
N ALA A 91 16.36 -2.45 20.42
CA ALA A 91 16.52 -3.70 21.13
C ALA A 91 16.43 -3.54 22.65
N ALA A 92 16.99 -2.46 23.21
CA ALA A 92 16.88 -2.18 24.64
C ALA A 92 15.43 -1.97 25.09
N ALA A 93 14.66 -1.17 24.33
CA ALA A 93 13.26 -0.88 24.65
C ALA A 93 12.35 -2.11 24.47
N SER A 94 12.50 -2.87 23.38
CA SER A 94 11.69 -4.08 23.15
C SER A 94 12.04 -5.21 24.13
N SER A 95 13.32 -5.42 24.45
CA SER A 95 13.73 -6.37 25.50
C SER A 95 13.20 -5.96 26.87
N MET A 96 13.22 -4.67 27.23
CA MET A 96 12.71 -4.20 28.52
C MET A 96 11.18 -4.33 28.64
N SER A 97 10.42 -4.17 27.54
CA SER A 97 8.98 -4.47 27.54
C SER A 97 8.72 -5.98 27.64
N ALA A 98 9.45 -6.82 26.89
CA ALA A 98 9.35 -8.27 26.98
C ALA A 98 9.71 -8.81 28.37
N LEU A 99 10.78 -8.31 29.00
CA LEU A 99 11.17 -8.69 30.36
C LEU A 99 10.09 -8.35 31.40
N LYS A 100 9.23 -7.35 31.16
CA LYS A 100 8.11 -7.01 32.05
C LYS A 100 6.91 -7.93 31.91
N GLN A 101 6.78 -8.69 30.81
CA GLN A 101 5.67 -9.62 30.63
C GLN A 101 5.83 -10.85 31.54
N PRO A 102 4.78 -11.31 32.24
CA PRO A 102 4.92 -12.38 33.24
C PRO A 102 5.27 -13.74 32.62
N THR A 103 4.86 -14.01 31.39
CA THR A 103 5.09 -15.27 30.66
C THR A 103 6.54 -15.42 30.17
N VAL A 104 7.15 -14.33 29.70
CA VAL A 104 8.51 -14.35 29.13
C VAL A 104 9.56 -14.58 30.21
N ARG A 105 10.25 -15.72 30.13
CA ARG A 105 11.32 -16.16 31.04
C ARG A 105 12.72 -15.96 30.45
N VAL A 106 12.86 -16.10 29.13
CA VAL A 106 14.13 -15.98 28.40
C VAL A 106 14.01 -14.93 27.30
N VAL A 107 14.98 -14.01 27.19
CA VAL A 107 15.06 -13.00 26.13
C VAL A 107 16.37 -13.18 25.35
N ALA A 108 16.29 -13.51 24.07
CA ALA A 108 17.45 -13.59 23.19
C ALA A 108 17.60 -12.27 22.40
N ILE A 109 18.71 -11.56 22.58
CA ILE A 109 18.97 -10.25 21.98
C ILE A 109 19.98 -10.41 20.85
N ILE A 110 19.48 -10.44 19.61
CA ILE A 110 20.32 -10.71 18.43
C ILE A 110 21.11 -9.47 17.99
N ALA A 111 20.67 -8.27 18.38
CA ALA A 111 21.32 -7.02 18.02
C ALA A 111 22.73 -6.88 18.60
N GLU A 112 23.71 -6.63 17.73
CA GLU A 112 25.07 -6.20 18.06
C GLU A 112 25.15 -4.67 18.21
N GLY A 113 26.02 -4.17 19.09
CA GLY A 113 26.21 -2.73 19.31
C GLY A 113 25.12 -2.09 20.19
N VAL A 114 24.55 -2.85 21.14
CA VAL A 114 23.67 -2.29 22.17
C VAL A 114 24.52 -1.50 23.17
N PRO A 115 24.14 -0.26 23.56
CA PRO A 115 24.94 0.52 24.52
C PRO A 115 25.11 -0.21 25.86
N GLU A 116 26.34 -0.22 26.40
CA GLU A 116 26.64 -0.92 27.66
C GLU A 116 25.72 -0.51 28.82
N SER A 117 25.32 0.77 28.88
CA SER A 117 24.42 1.29 29.90
C SER A 117 23.04 0.61 29.85
N ASP A 118 22.55 0.34 28.65
CA ASP A 118 21.25 -0.30 28.43
C ASP A 118 21.35 -1.80 28.71
N ALA A 119 22.46 -2.44 28.29
CA ALA A 119 22.76 -3.82 28.65
C ALA A 119 22.82 -4.01 30.17
N LYS A 120 23.52 -3.13 30.90
CA LYS A 120 23.59 -3.14 32.38
C LYS A 120 22.22 -2.99 33.04
N GLN A 121 21.35 -2.11 32.52
CA GLN A 121 19.97 -1.96 32.99
C GLN A 121 19.12 -3.22 32.76
N LEU A 122 19.21 -3.83 31.57
CA LEU A 122 18.53 -5.08 31.22
C LEU A 122 18.99 -6.24 32.13
N ILE A 123 20.31 -6.40 32.32
CA ILE A 123 20.91 -7.40 33.21
C ILE A 123 20.41 -7.23 34.65
N SER A 124 20.41 -6.00 35.17
CA SER A 124 19.94 -5.70 36.51
C SER A 124 18.46 -6.08 36.69
N TYR A 125 17.61 -5.72 35.72
CA TYR A 125 16.19 -6.07 35.75
C TYR A 125 15.97 -7.59 35.64
N ALA A 126 16.64 -8.28 34.71
CA ALA A 126 16.48 -9.72 34.51
C ALA A 126 16.92 -10.52 35.74
N ARG A 127 18.06 -10.17 36.35
CA ARG A 127 18.55 -10.81 37.59
C ARG A 127 17.58 -10.59 38.75
N ALA A 128 17.08 -9.36 38.94
CA ALA A 128 16.10 -9.04 39.97
C ALA A 128 14.75 -9.78 39.80
N ASN A 129 14.41 -10.20 38.58
CA ASN A 129 13.16 -10.89 38.26
C ASN A 129 13.35 -12.39 37.92
N ASN A 130 14.53 -12.98 38.18
CA ASN A 130 14.84 -14.40 37.93
C ASN A 130 14.63 -14.82 36.46
N LYS A 131 14.97 -13.92 35.51
CA LYS A 131 14.88 -14.12 34.06
C LYS A 131 16.27 -14.24 33.44
N VAL A 132 16.34 -14.86 32.26
CA VAL A 132 17.59 -15.06 31.51
C VAL A 132 17.61 -14.14 30.29
N ILE A 133 18.74 -13.49 30.04
CA ILE A 133 19.03 -12.81 28.77
C ILE A 133 20.19 -13.56 28.10
N ILE A 134 20.06 -13.87 26.81
CA ILE A 134 21.16 -14.41 25.98
C ILE A 134 21.49 -13.33 24.95
N GLY A 135 22.76 -12.94 24.83
CA GLY A 135 23.17 -11.71 24.12
C GLY A 135 23.24 -10.50 25.05
N PRO A 136 23.44 -9.26 24.55
CA PRO A 136 23.37 -8.87 23.13
C PRO A 136 24.56 -9.36 22.28
N ALA A 137 24.58 -9.01 20.99
CA ALA A 137 25.61 -9.42 20.03
C ALA A 137 25.78 -10.96 19.91
N THR A 138 24.68 -11.70 19.76
CA THR A 138 24.68 -13.18 19.67
C THR A 138 23.81 -13.72 18.54
N VAL A 139 24.12 -14.93 18.06
CA VAL A 139 23.21 -15.76 17.24
C VAL A 139 22.12 -16.44 18.09
N GLY A 140 22.36 -16.59 19.40
CA GLY A 140 21.48 -17.25 20.34
C GLY A 140 22.06 -18.56 20.89
N GLY A 141 21.48 -19.68 20.48
CA GLY A 141 21.78 -21.00 21.02
C GLY A 141 20.81 -22.09 20.55
N VAL A 142 21.16 -23.34 20.81
CA VAL A 142 20.38 -24.54 20.43
C VAL A 142 20.41 -25.57 21.55
N GLN A 143 19.26 -26.15 21.88
CA GLN A 143 19.15 -27.41 22.60
C GLN A 143 18.76 -28.49 21.58
N ALA A 144 19.67 -29.42 21.34
CA ALA A 144 19.56 -30.38 20.23
C ALA A 144 18.35 -31.30 20.42
N GLY A 145 17.63 -31.57 19.33
CA GLY A 145 16.35 -32.29 19.37
C GLY A 145 15.18 -31.55 20.04
N ALA A 146 15.33 -30.28 20.43
CA ALA A 146 14.36 -29.58 21.29
C ALA A 146 14.01 -28.14 20.89
N PHE A 147 14.97 -27.23 20.73
CA PHE A 147 14.71 -25.81 20.42
C PHE A 147 15.94 -25.10 19.85
N LYS A 148 15.74 -24.14 18.94
CA LYS A 148 16.79 -23.35 18.28
C LYS A 148 16.40 -21.86 18.30
N ILE A 149 17.34 -20.98 18.62
CA ILE A 149 17.14 -19.52 18.48
C ILE A 149 17.53 -19.08 17.06
N GLY A 150 16.53 -18.66 16.28
CA GLY A 150 16.72 -17.94 15.01
C GLY A 150 17.68 -18.62 14.04
N ASP A 151 18.79 -17.95 13.72
CA ASP A 151 19.79 -18.43 12.76
C ASP A 151 20.85 -19.38 13.35
N THR A 152 20.77 -19.74 14.64
CA THR A 152 21.76 -20.63 15.28
C THR A 152 21.91 -21.94 14.49
N ALA A 153 23.16 -22.38 14.27
CA ALA A 153 23.48 -23.54 13.44
C ALA A 153 23.03 -23.48 11.96
N GLY A 154 22.68 -22.30 11.43
CA GLY A 154 22.58 -22.06 9.99
C GLY A 154 21.51 -22.89 9.25
N THR A 155 21.95 -23.63 8.23
CA THR A 155 21.11 -24.40 7.28
C THR A 155 20.76 -25.80 7.78
N ILE A 156 19.78 -26.42 7.13
CA ILE A 156 19.38 -27.83 7.35
C ILE A 156 20.58 -28.77 7.21
N ASP A 157 21.40 -28.61 6.16
CA ASP A 157 22.58 -29.46 5.93
C ASP A 157 23.55 -29.43 7.13
N ASN A 158 23.80 -28.23 7.68
CA ASN A 158 24.67 -28.04 8.83
C ASN A 158 24.05 -28.62 10.13
N ILE A 159 22.73 -28.45 10.32
CA ILE A 159 21.99 -29.10 11.42
C ILE A 159 22.14 -30.63 11.36
N ILE A 160 22.04 -31.22 10.17
CA ILE A 160 22.15 -32.67 9.96
C ILE A 160 23.60 -33.15 10.16
N GLN A 161 24.59 -32.47 9.57
CA GLN A 161 26.01 -32.79 9.73
C GLN A 161 26.48 -32.67 11.19
N CYS A 162 25.99 -31.68 11.92
CA CYS A 162 26.26 -31.50 13.36
C CYS A 162 25.36 -32.36 14.28
N LYS A 163 24.53 -33.26 13.72
CA LYS A 163 23.60 -34.15 14.44
C LYS A 163 22.59 -33.45 15.36
N LEU A 164 22.35 -32.15 15.19
CA LEU A 164 21.60 -31.30 16.13
C LEU A 164 20.09 -31.59 16.20
N TYR A 165 19.57 -32.46 15.34
CA TYR A 165 18.20 -32.97 15.37
C TYR A 165 17.93 -33.94 16.55
N ARG A 166 18.96 -34.41 17.25
CA ARG A 166 18.83 -35.22 18.47
C ARG A 166 19.92 -34.87 19.50
N PRO A 167 19.66 -34.99 20.82
CA PRO A 167 20.65 -34.63 21.83
C PRO A 167 21.82 -35.62 21.88
N GLY A 168 23.02 -35.10 22.19
CA GLY A 168 24.13 -35.86 22.77
C GLY A 168 24.35 -35.48 24.24
N SER A 169 25.58 -35.61 24.73
CA SER A 169 25.94 -35.47 26.14
C SER A 169 26.79 -34.23 26.47
N VAL A 170 27.15 -33.41 25.48
CA VAL A 170 28.07 -32.26 25.66
C VAL A 170 27.30 -30.94 25.87
N GLY A 171 27.59 -30.23 26.96
CA GLY A 171 27.11 -28.86 27.19
C GLY A 171 28.13 -27.82 26.70
N PHE A 172 27.78 -26.98 25.73
CA PHE A 172 28.70 -26.02 25.12
C PHE A 172 28.34 -24.56 25.43
N VAL A 173 29.34 -23.73 25.72
CA VAL A 173 29.14 -22.27 25.82
C VAL A 173 30.34 -21.48 25.26
N SER A 174 30.04 -20.39 24.55
CA SER A 174 31.06 -19.46 24.04
C SER A 174 30.59 -18.02 24.00
N LYS A 175 31.53 -17.08 23.82
CA LYS A 175 31.22 -15.68 23.46
C LYS A 175 30.80 -15.56 21.99
N SER A 176 31.61 -16.09 21.07
CA SER A 176 31.40 -15.94 19.62
C SER A 176 30.32 -16.88 19.05
N GLY A 177 29.27 -16.29 18.48
CA GLY A 177 28.24 -17.03 17.74
C GLY A 177 28.74 -17.68 16.44
N GLY A 178 29.79 -17.14 15.82
CA GLY A 178 30.42 -17.73 14.64
C GLY A 178 31.19 -19.01 14.99
N MET A 179 32.08 -18.93 15.98
CA MET A 179 32.83 -20.10 16.46
C MET A 179 31.93 -21.17 17.10
N SER A 180 30.75 -20.78 17.61
CA SER A 180 29.76 -21.76 18.09
C SER A 180 29.44 -22.81 17.02
N ASN A 181 29.23 -22.40 15.76
CA ASN A 181 28.90 -23.35 14.70
C ASN A 181 30.06 -24.27 14.33
N GLU A 182 31.30 -23.77 14.36
CA GLU A 182 32.48 -24.61 14.15
C GLU A 182 32.61 -25.65 15.28
N LEU A 183 32.41 -25.23 16.54
CA LEU A 183 32.44 -26.15 17.67
C LEU A 183 31.26 -27.14 17.66
N TYR A 184 30.10 -26.80 17.10
CA TYR A 184 29.03 -27.76 16.84
C TYR A 184 29.49 -28.88 15.90
N ASN A 185 30.21 -28.51 14.82
CA ASN A 185 30.82 -29.44 13.87
C ASN A 185 31.94 -30.28 14.52
N THR A 186 32.89 -29.67 15.23
CA THR A 186 33.96 -30.37 15.97
C THR A 186 33.39 -31.38 16.96
N ILE A 187 32.48 -30.96 17.84
CA ILE A 187 31.91 -31.81 18.89
C ILE A 187 31.11 -32.97 18.28
N ALA A 188 30.35 -32.74 17.20
CA ALA A 188 29.60 -33.80 16.53
C ALA A 188 30.45 -34.86 15.82
N ARG A 189 31.73 -34.57 15.52
CA ARG A 189 32.69 -35.54 14.95
C ARG A 189 33.30 -36.45 15.99
N VAL A 190 33.65 -35.92 17.17
CA VAL A 190 34.47 -36.63 18.17
C VAL A 190 33.73 -37.04 19.45
N THR A 191 32.43 -36.76 19.55
CA THR A 191 31.57 -37.15 20.68
C THR A 191 30.21 -37.68 20.19
N ASP A 192 29.32 -38.06 21.11
CA ASP A 192 27.92 -38.34 20.76
C ASP A 192 27.16 -37.11 20.26
N GLY A 193 27.61 -35.89 20.60
CA GLY A 193 27.07 -34.62 20.13
C GLY A 193 26.69 -33.65 21.26
N ILE A 194 26.10 -32.53 20.87
CA ILE A 194 25.70 -31.48 21.82
C ILE A 194 24.34 -31.80 22.45
N TYR A 195 24.21 -31.54 23.75
CA TYR A 195 22.93 -31.45 24.45
C TYR A 195 22.33 -30.04 24.31
N GLU A 196 23.06 -29.03 24.77
CA GLU A 196 22.71 -27.61 24.67
C GLU A 196 23.99 -26.79 24.42
N GLY A 197 23.94 -25.89 23.43
CA GLY A 197 25.05 -25.05 23.00
C GLY A 197 24.64 -23.58 22.90
N ILE A 198 25.22 -22.70 23.73
CA ILE A 198 24.82 -21.28 23.84
C ILE A 198 25.97 -20.34 23.43
N ALA A 199 25.64 -19.30 22.67
CA ALA A 199 26.50 -18.14 22.47
C ALA A 199 26.03 -16.99 23.38
N ILE A 200 26.84 -16.61 24.38
CA ILE A 200 26.45 -15.53 25.31
C ILE A 200 26.49 -14.14 24.69
N GLY A 201 27.29 -13.98 23.63
CA GLY A 201 27.49 -12.73 22.90
C GLY A 201 28.90 -12.15 23.03
N GLY A 202 29.24 -11.24 22.11
CA GLY A 202 30.54 -10.55 22.07
C GLY A 202 30.60 -9.20 22.80
N ASP A 203 29.47 -8.71 23.34
CA ASP A 203 29.44 -7.44 24.07
C ASP A 203 30.12 -7.53 25.45
N VAL A 204 30.68 -6.41 25.93
CA VAL A 204 31.44 -6.33 27.21
C VAL A 204 30.63 -6.82 28.42
N PHE A 205 29.31 -6.65 28.37
CA PHE A 205 28.37 -7.02 29.44
C PHE A 205 27.26 -7.92 28.84
N PRO A 206 27.49 -9.23 28.71
CA PRO A 206 26.48 -10.16 28.22
C PRO A 206 25.38 -10.38 29.27
N GLY A 207 24.19 -10.72 28.81
CA GLY A 207 22.99 -10.98 29.60
C GLY A 207 23.14 -12.11 30.63
N SER A 208 23.93 -13.12 30.24
CA SER A 208 24.35 -14.27 31.03
C SER A 208 25.82 -14.57 30.76
N THR A 209 26.53 -15.08 31.76
CA THR A 209 27.98 -15.33 31.72
C THR A 209 28.32 -16.74 31.25
N LEU A 210 29.59 -16.99 30.88
CA LEU A 210 30.08 -18.36 30.63
C LEU A 210 29.81 -19.26 31.87
N SER A 211 30.02 -18.71 33.07
CA SER A 211 29.79 -19.40 34.33
C SER A 211 28.30 -19.69 34.61
N ASP A 212 27.37 -18.81 34.24
CA ASP A 212 25.94 -19.05 34.42
C ASP A 212 25.49 -20.29 33.64
N HIS A 213 25.95 -20.46 32.40
CA HIS A 213 25.60 -21.64 31.60
C HIS A 213 26.31 -22.91 32.09
N ILE A 214 27.56 -22.84 32.55
CA ILE A 214 28.26 -24.00 33.13
C ILE A 214 27.59 -24.47 34.43
N LEU A 215 27.18 -23.57 35.31
CA LEU A 215 26.46 -23.93 36.54
C LEU A 215 25.10 -24.58 36.25
N ARG A 216 24.40 -24.17 35.18
CA ARG A 216 23.21 -24.88 34.69
C ARG A 216 23.56 -26.27 34.14
N PHE A 217 24.55 -26.38 33.27
CA PHE A 217 24.98 -27.65 32.66
C PHE A 217 25.43 -28.68 33.70
N ASN A 218 26.09 -28.25 34.77
CA ASN A 218 26.42 -29.10 35.92
C ASN A 218 25.15 -29.72 36.55
N ASN A 219 24.04 -28.99 36.59
CA ASN A 219 22.78 -29.42 37.20
C ASN A 219 21.85 -30.21 36.25
N ILE A 220 22.11 -30.23 34.93
CA ILE A 220 21.33 -30.99 33.94
C ILE A 220 21.88 -32.43 33.87
N PRO A 221 21.15 -33.50 34.28
CA PRO A 221 21.69 -34.86 34.38
C PRO A 221 22.17 -35.50 33.07
N GLN A 222 21.64 -35.01 31.93
CA GLN A 222 21.98 -35.47 30.59
C GLN A 222 23.33 -34.92 30.09
N VAL A 223 23.74 -33.73 30.54
CA VAL A 223 25.09 -33.22 30.24
C VAL A 223 26.11 -34.01 31.05
N LYS A 224 27.12 -34.58 30.40
CA LYS A 224 28.17 -35.41 31.04
C LYS A 224 29.53 -34.72 31.06
N MET A 225 29.83 -33.92 30.04
CA MET A 225 31.00 -33.04 29.97
C MET A 225 30.60 -31.67 29.43
N MET A 226 31.44 -30.67 29.67
CA MET A 226 31.20 -29.29 29.25
C MET A 226 32.38 -28.75 28.44
N VAL A 227 32.10 -27.95 27.41
CA VAL A 227 33.10 -27.32 26.55
C VAL A 227 32.92 -25.80 26.56
N VAL A 228 33.97 -25.06 26.88
CA VAL A 228 33.97 -23.60 27.00
C VAL A 228 34.93 -22.97 26.01
N LEU A 229 34.44 -22.03 25.20
CA LEU A 229 35.27 -21.20 24.32
C LEU A 229 35.18 -19.72 24.75
N GLY A 230 36.17 -19.31 25.56
CA GLY A 230 36.34 -17.94 26.04
C GLY A 230 37.16 -17.06 25.09
N GLU A 231 37.39 -15.82 25.51
CA GLU A 231 38.09 -14.79 24.72
C GLU A 231 38.91 -13.85 25.62
N LEU A 232 39.91 -13.19 25.05
CA LEU A 232 40.62 -12.08 25.71
C LEU A 232 39.66 -10.95 26.11
N GLY A 233 40.10 -10.09 27.04
CA GLY A 233 39.33 -8.94 27.49
C GLY A 233 38.30 -9.28 28.57
N GLY A 234 38.17 -8.40 29.56
CA GLY A 234 37.34 -8.62 30.75
C GLY A 234 37.74 -9.84 31.58
N SER A 235 36.92 -10.15 32.58
CA SER A 235 37.23 -11.17 33.61
C SER A 235 36.22 -12.32 33.73
N ASP A 236 35.32 -12.50 32.74
CA ASP A 236 34.19 -13.43 32.84
C ASP A 236 34.61 -14.88 33.13
N GLU A 237 35.68 -15.33 32.47
CA GLU A 237 36.30 -16.64 32.63
C GLU A 237 36.76 -16.93 34.08
N TYR A 238 37.08 -15.91 34.88
CA TYR A 238 37.46 -16.10 36.30
C TYR A 238 36.27 -16.49 37.19
N SER A 239 35.04 -16.17 36.79
CA SER A 239 33.84 -16.65 37.51
C SER A 239 33.76 -18.19 37.48
N LEU A 240 34.16 -18.79 36.36
CA LEU A 240 34.27 -20.24 36.19
C LEU A 240 35.45 -20.83 36.97
N VAL A 241 36.62 -20.15 36.96
CA VAL A 241 37.79 -20.53 37.78
C VAL A 241 37.40 -20.65 39.26
N GLU A 242 36.67 -19.68 39.80
CA GLU A 242 36.22 -19.73 41.19
C GLU A 242 35.10 -20.75 41.44
N ALA A 243 34.21 -20.99 40.48
CA ALA A 243 33.20 -22.05 40.58
C ALA A 243 33.81 -23.47 40.61
N LEU A 244 34.88 -23.70 39.85
CA LEU A 244 35.68 -24.93 39.86
C LEU A 244 36.39 -25.12 41.21
N LYS A 245 37.17 -24.13 41.67
CA LYS A 245 37.85 -24.16 42.99
C LYS A 245 36.90 -24.42 44.17
N GLN A 246 35.66 -23.94 44.07
CA GLN A 246 34.63 -24.10 45.10
C GLN A 246 33.87 -25.44 45.01
N GLY A 247 34.24 -26.35 44.10
CA GLY A 247 33.58 -27.65 43.93
C GLY A 247 32.13 -27.58 43.43
N LYS A 248 31.71 -26.42 42.90
CA LYS A 248 30.36 -26.18 42.36
C LYS A 248 30.16 -26.76 40.96
N VAL A 249 31.27 -27.03 40.28
CA VAL A 249 31.32 -27.72 38.98
C VAL A 249 32.10 -29.01 39.19
N GLN A 250 31.47 -30.16 38.95
CA GLN A 250 31.98 -31.48 39.30
C GLN A 250 32.19 -32.39 38.07
N LYS A 251 31.49 -32.08 36.96
CA LYS A 251 31.67 -32.75 35.67
C LYS A 251 32.86 -32.14 34.92
N PRO A 252 33.56 -32.92 34.06
CA PRO A 252 34.70 -32.40 33.30
C PRO A 252 34.36 -31.14 32.48
N VAL A 253 35.22 -30.14 32.59
CA VAL A 253 35.21 -28.93 31.77
C VAL A 253 36.44 -28.95 30.86
N VAL A 254 36.24 -29.02 29.56
CA VAL A 254 37.27 -28.68 28.57
C VAL A 254 37.13 -27.18 28.29
N ALA A 255 38.21 -26.41 28.39
CA ALA A 255 38.15 -24.96 28.22
C ALA A 255 39.32 -24.42 27.39
N TRP A 256 39.02 -23.51 26.46
CA TRP A 256 40.04 -22.74 25.74
C TRP A 256 39.65 -21.27 25.66
N VAL A 257 40.61 -20.39 25.90
CA VAL A 257 40.45 -18.94 25.77
C VAL A 257 41.21 -18.47 24.54
N SER A 258 40.46 -17.94 23.57
CA SER A 258 40.97 -17.41 22.31
C SER A 258 41.62 -16.03 22.47
N GLY A 259 42.49 -15.64 21.52
CA GLY A 259 43.18 -14.34 21.54
C GLY A 259 44.64 -14.35 22.01
N THR A 260 45.28 -15.52 22.09
CA THR A 260 46.68 -15.66 22.53
C THR A 260 47.69 -14.85 21.70
N CYS A 261 47.38 -14.54 20.44
CA CYS A 261 48.19 -13.68 19.58
C CYS A 261 48.34 -12.23 20.09
N ALA A 262 47.46 -11.76 20.98
CA ALA A 262 47.50 -10.37 21.49
C ALA A 262 48.86 -10.00 22.13
N ARG A 263 49.53 -10.96 22.78
CA ARG A 263 50.86 -10.78 23.39
C ARG A 263 51.99 -10.54 22.36
N LEU A 264 51.76 -10.81 21.08
CA LEU A 264 52.72 -10.57 20.00
C LEU A 264 52.64 -9.12 19.45
N PHE A 265 51.59 -8.38 19.79
CA PHE A 265 51.43 -6.99 19.37
C PHE A 265 52.10 -6.02 20.35
N LYS A 266 52.62 -4.91 19.82
CA LYS A 266 53.37 -3.88 20.57
C LYS A 266 52.49 -2.80 21.20
N SER A 267 51.18 -2.88 21.00
CA SER A 267 50.18 -1.90 21.40
C SER A 267 48.88 -2.61 21.75
N GLU A 268 48.00 -1.96 22.51
CA GLU A 268 46.64 -2.46 22.70
C GLU A 268 45.93 -2.62 21.34
N VAL A 269 45.24 -3.75 21.16
CA VAL A 269 44.39 -4.03 20.01
C VAL A 269 42.97 -4.31 20.51
N GLN A 270 42.00 -3.61 19.94
CA GLN A 270 40.59 -3.97 20.00
C GLN A 270 40.33 -4.97 18.87
N PHE A 271 39.84 -6.16 19.21
CA PHE A 271 39.41 -7.16 18.24
C PHE A 271 37.92 -6.94 17.89
N GLY A 272 37.36 -7.77 16.99
CA GLY A 272 36.06 -7.53 16.37
C GLY A 272 34.88 -7.40 17.35
N HIS A 273 34.81 -8.25 18.37
CA HIS A 273 33.80 -8.14 19.42
C HIS A 273 34.11 -6.97 20.37
N ALA A 274 33.08 -6.27 20.87
CA ALA A 274 33.28 -5.13 21.77
C ALA A 274 33.99 -5.51 23.08
N GLY A 275 33.74 -6.70 23.64
CA GLY A 275 34.43 -7.21 24.83
C GLY A 275 35.90 -7.58 24.63
N ALA A 276 36.35 -7.77 23.39
CA ALA A 276 37.65 -8.35 23.07
C ALA A 276 38.77 -7.30 22.97
N LYS A 277 39.08 -6.65 24.09
CA LYS A 277 40.20 -5.69 24.21
C LYS A 277 41.40 -6.30 24.93
N SER A 278 42.62 -6.10 24.40
CA SER A 278 43.84 -6.30 25.19
C SER A 278 44.14 -5.05 26.03
N GLY A 279 44.37 -5.19 27.33
CA GLY A 279 44.79 -4.07 28.20
C GLY A 279 45.49 -4.52 29.50
N GLY A 280 44.84 -5.34 30.32
CA GLY A 280 45.44 -5.94 31.53
C GLY A 280 46.05 -7.32 31.30
N GLU A 281 47.10 -7.68 32.05
CA GLU A 281 47.69 -9.04 31.98
C GLU A 281 46.70 -10.13 32.38
N LEU A 282 45.86 -9.89 33.40
CA LEU A 282 44.78 -10.79 33.81
C LEU A 282 43.70 -10.95 32.73
N GLU A 283 43.51 -9.95 31.86
CA GLU A 283 42.55 -10.02 30.76
C GLU A 283 43.11 -10.79 29.54
N SER A 284 44.40 -11.16 29.56
CA SER A 284 45.03 -11.92 28.49
C SER A 284 44.51 -13.36 28.41
N ALA A 285 44.44 -13.88 27.19
CA ALA A 285 44.06 -15.26 26.95
C ALA A 285 44.99 -16.26 27.66
N GLN A 286 46.28 -15.97 27.77
CA GLN A 286 47.25 -16.79 28.49
C GLN A 286 46.96 -16.86 30.00
N ALA A 287 46.72 -15.72 30.67
CA ALA A 287 46.45 -15.70 32.10
C ALA A 287 45.15 -16.45 32.45
N LYS A 288 44.11 -16.30 31.62
CA LYS A 288 42.83 -17.02 31.77
C LYS A 288 42.99 -18.52 31.52
N ASN A 289 43.68 -18.94 30.44
CA ASN A 289 43.96 -20.35 30.15
C ASN A 289 44.76 -21.03 31.28
N GLN A 290 45.74 -20.34 31.86
CA GLN A 290 46.50 -20.85 33.00
C GLN A 290 45.61 -20.97 34.25
N ALA A 291 44.86 -19.93 34.61
CA ALA A 291 43.98 -19.96 35.78
C ALA A 291 42.87 -21.03 35.69
N LEU A 292 42.38 -21.33 34.48
CA LEU A 292 41.44 -22.43 34.23
C LEU A 292 42.12 -23.81 34.43
N ARG A 293 43.35 -23.97 33.93
CA ARG A 293 44.15 -25.20 34.14
C ARG A 293 44.44 -25.43 35.63
N ASP A 294 44.84 -24.39 36.34
CA ASP A 294 45.16 -24.43 37.78
C ASP A 294 43.93 -24.72 38.65
N ALA A 295 42.73 -24.42 38.15
CA ALA A 295 41.45 -24.77 38.78
C ALA A 295 40.91 -26.16 38.36
N GLY A 296 41.67 -26.94 37.57
CA GLY A 296 41.31 -28.30 37.19
C GLY A 296 40.47 -28.43 35.91
N ALA A 297 40.31 -27.37 35.10
CA ALA A 297 39.76 -27.51 33.76
C ALA A 297 40.80 -28.14 32.80
N VAL A 298 40.32 -28.94 31.86
CA VAL A 298 41.15 -29.54 30.81
C VAL A 298 41.38 -28.50 29.72
N VAL A 299 42.55 -27.85 29.75
CA VAL A 299 42.91 -26.79 28.80
C VAL A 299 43.91 -27.33 27.78
N PRO A 300 43.66 -27.24 26.46
CA PRO A 300 44.62 -27.68 25.44
C PRO A 300 45.86 -26.77 25.38
N THR A 301 46.84 -27.10 24.55
CA THR A 301 48.02 -26.26 24.30
C THR A 301 47.75 -25.15 23.28
N SER A 302 46.84 -25.39 22.34
CA SER A 302 46.40 -24.45 21.30
C SER A 302 44.94 -24.74 20.91
N PHE A 303 44.37 -23.97 19.97
CA PHE A 303 43.02 -24.21 19.47
C PHE A 303 42.93 -25.50 18.63
N GLU A 304 43.98 -25.81 17.88
CA GLU A 304 44.10 -26.99 17.03
C GLU A 304 44.07 -28.29 17.86
N ALA A 305 44.62 -28.25 19.08
CA ALA A 305 44.58 -29.36 20.04
C ALA A 305 43.25 -29.48 20.81
N LEU A 306 42.27 -28.60 20.58
CA LEU A 306 40.97 -28.65 21.26
C LEU A 306 40.15 -29.87 20.83
N GLU A 307 40.21 -30.28 19.56
CA GLU A 307 39.45 -31.44 19.05
C GLU A 307 39.89 -32.76 19.71
N SER A 308 41.21 -33.01 19.82
CA SER A 308 41.71 -34.23 20.47
C SER A 308 41.41 -34.24 21.97
N VAL A 309 41.58 -33.10 22.67
CA VAL A 309 41.30 -33.01 24.11
C VAL A 309 39.80 -33.19 24.42
N ILE A 310 38.90 -32.72 23.56
CA ILE A 310 37.46 -33.03 23.66
C ILE A 310 37.24 -34.54 23.47
N LYS A 311 37.86 -35.15 22.45
CA LYS A 311 37.75 -36.59 22.17
C LYS A 311 38.23 -37.44 23.35
N GLU A 312 39.45 -37.21 23.84
CA GLU A 312 40.06 -37.92 24.97
C GLU A 312 39.21 -37.82 26.24
N THR A 313 38.64 -36.65 26.51
CA THR A 313 37.74 -36.43 27.65
C THR A 313 36.42 -37.19 27.50
N PHE A 314 35.89 -37.28 26.27
CA PHE A 314 34.66 -38.01 25.97
C PHE A 314 34.86 -39.53 26.04
N GLU A 315 35.90 -40.05 25.39
CA GLU A 315 36.22 -41.49 25.36
C GLU A 315 36.43 -42.04 26.78
N LYS A 316 37.17 -41.31 27.63
CA LYS A 316 37.32 -41.66 29.04
C LYS A 316 35.97 -41.76 29.78
N LEU A 317 35.02 -40.86 29.53
CA LEU A 317 33.70 -40.91 30.15
C LEU A 317 32.82 -42.05 29.61
N VAL A 318 33.08 -42.53 28.39
CA VAL A 318 32.47 -43.77 27.86
C VAL A 318 33.08 -45.00 28.54
N GLU A 319 34.40 -45.05 28.69
CA GLU A 319 35.12 -46.13 29.40
C GLU A 319 34.72 -46.25 30.88
N GLU A 320 34.52 -45.11 31.56
CA GLU A 320 33.98 -45.04 32.93
C GLU A 320 32.48 -45.42 33.03
N GLY A 321 31.79 -45.66 31.91
CA GLY A 321 30.35 -45.95 31.87
C GLY A 321 29.44 -44.75 32.17
N ASN A 322 29.99 -43.54 32.22
CA ASN A 322 29.27 -42.30 32.52
C ASN A 322 28.40 -41.79 31.34
N ILE A 323 28.66 -42.27 30.12
CA ILE A 323 27.93 -41.94 28.89
C ILE A 323 27.34 -43.22 28.26
N PRO A 324 26.00 -43.40 28.24
CA PRO A 324 25.38 -44.52 27.55
C PRO A 324 25.37 -44.29 26.02
N PRO A 325 25.38 -45.34 25.18
CA PRO A 325 25.27 -45.20 23.74
C PRO A 325 23.95 -44.52 23.33
N VAL A 326 24.04 -43.41 22.58
CA VAL A 326 22.87 -42.73 22.02
C VAL A 326 22.50 -43.39 20.69
N PRO A 327 21.24 -43.85 20.50
CA PRO A 327 20.80 -44.38 19.21
C PRO A 327 20.72 -43.25 18.19
N GLU A 328 21.33 -43.44 17.02
CA GLU A 328 21.24 -42.47 15.92
C GLU A 328 19.90 -42.62 15.19
N VAL A 329 19.28 -41.48 14.85
CA VAL A 329 17.93 -41.44 14.29
C VAL A 329 17.96 -40.72 12.95
N THR A 330 17.48 -41.36 11.88
CA THR A 330 17.36 -40.70 10.57
C THR A 330 16.34 -39.55 10.65
N PRO A 331 16.74 -38.28 10.41
CA PRO A 331 15.81 -37.16 10.44
C PRO A 331 14.83 -37.22 9.26
N PRO A 332 13.61 -36.68 9.40
CA PRO A 332 12.63 -36.67 8.32
C PRO A 332 13.08 -35.79 7.14
N PRO A 333 12.82 -36.18 5.88
CA PRO A 333 13.24 -35.41 4.72
C PRO A 333 12.41 -34.14 4.54
N ILE A 334 13.09 -33.00 4.38
CA ILE A 334 12.50 -31.70 4.01
C ILE A 334 12.78 -31.47 2.51
N PRO A 335 11.79 -31.01 1.70
CA PRO A 335 12.01 -30.66 0.30
C PRO A 335 13.01 -29.50 0.12
N GLU A 336 13.74 -29.51 -0.99
CA GLU A 336 14.62 -28.38 -1.33
C GLU A 336 13.81 -27.16 -1.78
N ASP A 337 14.17 -26.00 -1.23
CA ASP A 337 13.62 -24.70 -1.57
C ASP A 337 13.67 -24.44 -3.09
N LEU A 338 12.52 -24.20 -3.74
CA LEU A 338 12.43 -24.10 -5.22
C LEU A 338 13.38 -23.04 -5.80
N LYS A 339 13.61 -21.94 -5.07
CA LYS A 339 14.57 -20.89 -5.45
C LYS A 339 16.01 -21.41 -5.47
N THR A 340 16.37 -22.31 -4.55
CA THR A 340 17.69 -22.96 -4.45
C THR A 340 17.85 -24.04 -5.53
N ALA A 341 16.80 -24.83 -5.79
CA ALA A 341 16.79 -25.83 -6.86
C ALA A 341 16.90 -25.20 -8.27
N ILE A 342 16.27 -24.03 -8.49
CA ILE A 342 16.43 -23.25 -9.73
C ILE A 342 17.84 -22.65 -9.80
N LYS A 343 18.33 -22.01 -8.73
CA LYS A 343 19.67 -21.39 -8.70
C LYS A 343 20.82 -22.38 -8.90
N SER A 344 20.65 -23.62 -8.44
CA SER A 344 21.61 -24.73 -8.64
C SER A 344 21.42 -25.48 -9.97
N GLY A 345 20.45 -25.08 -10.80
CA GLY A 345 20.20 -25.70 -12.11
C GLY A 345 19.53 -27.09 -12.07
N LYS A 346 19.18 -27.60 -10.88
CA LYS A 346 18.48 -28.88 -10.69
C LYS A 346 17.08 -28.89 -11.31
N VAL A 347 16.40 -27.75 -11.27
CA VAL A 347 15.01 -27.57 -11.76
C VAL A 347 14.94 -26.37 -12.69
N ARG A 348 14.17 -26.49 -13.78
CA ARG A 348 13.81 -25.37 -14.66
C ARG A 348 12.34 -25.04 -14.50
N ALA A 349 12.03 -23.80 -14.09
CA ALA A 349 10.67 -23.28 -14.09
C ALA A 349 10.44 -22.45 -15.38
N PRO A 350 9.34 -22.68 -16.14
CA PRO A 350 9.02 -21.90 -17.32
C PRO A 350 8.53 -20.49 -16.94
N THR A 351 8.87 -19.48 -17.74
CA THR A 351 8.34 -18.12 -17.58
C THR A 351 6.94 -18.00 -18.19
N HIS A 352 5.93 -17.75 -17.37
CA HIS A 352 4.53 -17.65 -17.82
C HIS A 352 4.17 -16.34 -18.53
N ILE A 353 5.02 -15.31 -18.43
CA ILE A 353 4.83 -13.98 -19.05
C ILE A 353 6.13 -13.62 -19.79
N ILE A 354 5.98 -13.05 -20.99
CA ILE A 354 7.08 -12.51 -21.79
C ILE A 354 6.85 -11.00 -21.93
N SER A 355 7.86 -10.20 -21.54
CA SER A 355 7.94 -8.77 -21.86
C SER A 355 9.10 -8.53 -22.82
N THR A 356 8.95 -7.60 -23.75
CA THR A 356 10.02 -7.20 -24.70
C THR A 356 10.22 -5.68 -24.79
N ILE A 357 9.52 -4.91 -23.96
CA ILE A 357 9.50 -3.43 -24.03
C ILE A 357 10.33 -2.77 -22.93
N SER A 358 10.56 -3.45 -21.80
CA SER A 358 11.33 -2.93 -20.67
C SER A 358 11.89 -4.04 -19.80
N ASP A 359 12.99 -3.76 -19.12
CA ASP A 359 13.58 -4.60 -18.08
C ASP A 359 14.01 -3.72 -16.88
N ASP A 360 13.61 -4.09 -15.68
CA ASP A 360 13.85 -3.38 -14.42
C ASP A 360 14.76 -4.17 -13.45
N ARG A 361 15.26 -5.34 -13.88
CA ARG A 361 16.01 -6.30 -13.04
C ARG A 361 17.53 -6.09 -13.04
N GLY A 362 18.02 -5.18 -13.88
CA GLY A 362 19.44 -4.84 -14.01
C GLY A 362 19.92 -3.83 -12.97
N GLU A 363 21.10 -3.24 -13.19
CA GLU A 363 21.63 -2.16 -12.35
C GLU A 363 20.85 -0.85 -12.53
N GLU A 364 20.29 -0.62 -13.72
CA GLU A 364 19.30 0.43 -13.98
C GLU A 364 18.17 -0.08 -14.90
N PRO A 365 16.98 0.55 -14.91
CA PRO A 365 15.90 0.19 -15.81
C PRO A 365 16.19 0.55 -17.27
N CYS A 366 15.79 -0.32 -18.19
CA CYS A 366 15.94 -0.14 -19.64
C CYS A 366 14.60 -0.13 -20.38
N TYR A 367 14.46 0.71 -21.41
CA TYR A 367 13.34 0.69 -22.36
C TYR A 367 13.84 0.21 -23.72
N ALA A 368 13.30 -0.92 -24.21
CA ALA A 368 13.76 -1.65 -25.40
C ALA A 368 15.30 -1.83 -25.46
N GLY A 369 15.93 -2.07 -24.31
CA GLY A 369 17.38 -2.23 -24.17
C GLY A 369 18.18 -0.92 -24.05
N VAL A 370 17.56 0.26 -24.19
CA VAL A 370 18.20 1.55 -23.93
C VAL A 370 18.12 1.88 -22.43
N PRO A 371 19.24 2.08 -21.72
CA PRO A 371 19.22 2.39 -20.28
C PRO A 371 18.66 3.78 -19.97
N MET A 372 18.10 3.96 -18.78
CA MET A 372 17.48 5.22 -18.34
C MET A 372 18.47 6.40 -18.34
N SER A 373 19.72 6.16 -17.93
CA SER A 373 20.85 7.09 -18.03
C SER A 373 20.96 7.68 -19.44
N THR A 374 21.00 6.80 -20.45
CA THR A 374 21.17 7.15 -21.86
C THR A 374 20.00 7.97 -22.42
N ILE A 375 18.77 7.71 -21.94
CA ILE A 375 17.58 8.49 -22.32
C ILE A 375 17.73 9.95 -21.84
N ILE A 376 18.13 10.15 -20.59
CA ILE A 376 18.30 11.50 -20.00
C ILE A 376 19.51 12.22 -20.60
N GLU A 377 20.67 11.57 -20.66
CA GLU A 377 21.93 12.18 -21.15
C GLU A 377 21.86 12.62 -22.62
N ARG A 378 21.13 11.87 -23.46
CA ARG A 378 20.95 12.20 -24.87
C ARG A 378 19.75 13.13 -25.14
N GLY A 379 19.06 13.60 -24.09
CA GLY A 379 17.93 14.52 -24.20
C GLY A 379 16.72 13.94 -24.94
N TYR A 380 16.45 12.65 -24.78
CA TYR A 380 15.32 11.98 -25.42
C TYR A 380 13.99 12.56 -24.90
N GLY A 381 13.07 12.85 -25.82
CA GLY A 381 11.74 13.37 -25.53
C GLY A 381 10.70 12.28 -25.22
N VAL A 382 9.47 12.71 -24.99
CA VAL A 382 8.34 11.80 -24.76
C VAL A 382 8.05 10.98 -26.01
N GLY A 383 8.24 11.56 -27.21
CA GLY A 383 8.13 10.84 -28.48
C GLY A 383 9.18 9.74 -28.63
N ASP A 384 10.41 9.95 -28.13
CA ASP A 384 11.49 8.96 -28.19
C ASP A 384 11.25 7.83 -27.17
N VAL A 385 10.73 8.14 -25.98
CA VAL A 385 10.30 7.12 -24.99
C VAL A 385 9.13 6.28 -25.52
N ILE A 386 8.15 6.89 -26.19
CA ILE A 386 7.06 6.17 -26.89
C ILE A 386 7.63 5.29 -28.00
N SER A 387 8.60 5.80 -28.77
CA SER A 387 9.27 5.04 -29.83
C SER A 387 9.91 3.74 -29.31
N LEU A 388 10.61 3.83 -28.17
CA LEU A 388 11.21 2.66 -27.52
C LEU A 388 10.14 1.71 -26.95
N LEU A 389 9.17 2.22 -26.19
CA LEU A 389 8.20 1.37 -25.49
C LEU A 389 7.16 0.72 -26.42
N TRP A 390 6.75 1.39 -27.50
CA TRP A 390 5.68 0.90 -28.38
C TRP A 390 6.26 0.22 -29.63
N PHE A 391 7.26 0.82 -30.27
CA PHE A 391 7.83 0.31 -31.53
C PHE A 391 9.17 -0.42 -31.37
N LYS A 392 9.73 -0.47 -30.15
CA LYS A 392 11.03 -1.09 -29.83
C LYS A 392 12.18 -0.63 -30.74
N ARG A 393 12.10 0.64 -31.16
CA ARG A 393 13.00 1.28 -32.14
C ARG A 393 13.34 2.69 -31.65
N SER A 394 14.53 3.18 -31.97
CA SER A 394 14.89 4.60 -31.81
C SER A 394 14.57 5.32 -33.11
N LEU A 395 13.33 5.81 -33.26
CA LEU A 395 12.89 6.46 -34.50
C LEU A 395 13.66 7.77 -34.78
N PRO A 396 13.74 8.21 -36.05
CA PRO A 396 14.29 9.52 -36.40
C PRO A 396 13.59 10.66 -35.64
N ARG A 397 14.35 11.70 -35.27
CA ARG A 397 13.85 12.80 -34.44
C ARG A 397 12.62 13.51 -35.02
N TYR A 398 12.48 13.55 -36.35
CA TYR A 398 11.29 14.12 -36.99
C TYR A 398 10.01 13.29 -36.77
N CYS A 399 10.14 11.96 -36.61
CA CYS A 399 9.04 11.06 -36.27
C CYS A 399 8.63 11.26 -34.80
N THR A 400 9.60 11.36 -33.90
CA THR A 400 9.32 11.47 -32.45
C THR A 400 8.79 12.86 -32.08
N GLN A 401 9.27 13.91 -32.74
CA GLN A 401 8.67 15.25 -32.71
C GLN A 401 7.25 15.27 -33.31
N PHE A 402 6.96 14.48 -34.36
CA PHE A 402 5.58 14.37 -34.89
C PHE A 402 4.64 13.70 -33.87
N ILE A 403 5.10 12.65 -33.19
CA ILE A 403 4.35 12.00 -32.09
C ILE A 403 4.03 13.03 -30.99
N GLU A 404 5.00 13.85 -30.59
CA GLU A 404 4.80 14.94 -29.61
C GLU A 404 3.81 16.01 -30.10
N ILE A 405 3.84 16.39 -31.38
CA ILE A 405 2.85 17.30 -31.99
C ILE A 405 1.44 16.71 -31.95
N CYS A 406 1.28 15.43 -32.30
CA CYS A 406 -0.01 14.73 -32.22
C CYS A 406 -0.55 14.68 -30.78
N ILE A 407 0.32 14.44 -29.78
CA ILE A 407 -0.06 14.48 -28.37
C ILE A 407 -0.55 15.88 -27.98
N MET A 408 0.16 16.94 -28.35
CA MET A 408 -0.25 18.33 -28.07
C MET A 408 -1.58 18.70 -28.74
N LEU A 409 -1.82 18.26 -29.98
CA LEU A 409 -3.06 18.57 -30.72
C LEU A 409 -4.27 17.75 -30.25
N CYS A 410 -4.07 16.55 -29.72
CA CYS A 410 -5.12 15.67 -29.20
C CYS A 410 -5.35 15.80 -27.69
N ALA A 411 -4.53 16.57 -26.97
CA ALA A 411 -4.52 16.67 -25.50
C ALA A 411 -5.89 16.94 -24.87
N ASP A 412 -6.68 17.86 -25.44
CA ASP A 412 -8.07 18.13 -25.03
C ASP A 412 -8.93 18.62 -26.22
N HIS A 413 -10.25 18.62 -26.04
CA HIS A 413 -11.20 19.27 -26.96
C HIS A 413 -12.42 19.90 -26.25
N GLY A 414 -12.27 20.26 -24.97
CA GLY A 414 -13.29 20.92 -24.16
C GLY A 414 -14.28 19.97 -23.46
N PRO A 415 -15.03 20.47 -22.46
CA PRO A 415 -15.80 19.67 -21.50
C PRO A 415 -17.01 18.93 -22.09
N CYS A 416 -17.41 19.26 -23.32
CA CYS A 416 -18.62 18.77 -23.96
C CYS A 416 -18.44 17.44 -24.72
N VAL A 417 -17.22 16.92 -24.84
CA VAL A 417 -16.98 15.60 -25.45
C VAL A 417 -17.16 14.48 -24.42
N SER A 418 -17.61 13.30 -24.86
CA SER A 418 -18.04 12.19 -23.99
C SER A 418 -17.06 11.88 -22.85
N GLY A 419 -15.77 11.76 -23.14
CA GLY A 419 -14.76 11.45 -22.12
C GLY A 419 -14.60 12.57 -21.10
N ALA A 420 -14.55 13.82 -21.56
CA ALA A 420 -14.43 14.98 -20.69
C ALA A 420 -15.65 15.13 -19.78
N HIS A 421 -16.86 14.97 -20.35
CA HIS A 421 -18.10 14.96 -19.60
C HIS A 421 -18.13 13.87 -18.53
N ASN A 422 -17.79 12.62 -18.87
CA ASN A 422 -17.73 11.51 -17.92
C ASN A 422 -16.72 11.74 -16.79
N SER A 423 -15.51 12.22 -17.10
CA SER A 423 -14.52 12.59 -16.09
C SER A 423 -15.02 13.72 -15.17
N ILE A 424 -15.68 14.73 -15.73
CA ILE A 424 -16.29 15.84 -14.98
C ILE A 424 -17.38 15.34 -14.03
N VAL A 425 -18.34 14.55 -14.52
CA VAL A 425 -19.43 13.99 -13.72
C VAL A 425 -18.90 13.10 -12.60
N THR A 426 -17.89 12.28 -12.90
CA THR A 426 -17.26 11.35 -11.94
C THR A 426 -16.46 12.11 -10.88
N ALA A 427 -15.73 13.15 -11.26
CA ALA A 427 -15.02 14.03 -10.32
C ALA A 427 -15.97 14.80 -9.40
N ARG A 428 -17.11 15.27 -9.95
CA ARG A 428 -18.22 15.90 -9.20
C ARG A 428 -18.95 14.93 -8.26
N ALA A 429 -18.95 13.63 -8.58
CA ALA A 429 -19.41 12.56 -7.68
C ALA A 429 -18.37 12.19 -6.58
N GLY A 430 -17.42 13.08 -6.29
CA GLY A 430 -16.46 12.93 -5.19
C GLY A 430 -15.34 11.91 -5.43
N LYS A 431 -15.29 11.25 -6.60
CA LYS A 431 -14.33 10.19 -6.89
C LYS A 431 -12.89 10.71 -7.00
N ASP A 432 -11.93 9.80 -6.83
CA ASP A 432 -10.50 10.04 -6.99
C ASP A 432 -10.10 10.32 -8.45
N LEU A 433 -8.82 10.68 -8.67
CA LEU A 433 -8.29 11.01 -9.99
C LEU A 433 -8.37 9.83 -10.97
N VAL A 434 -8.04 8.62 -10.52
CA VAL A 434 -7.96 7.43 -11.38
C VAL A 434 -9.36 6.99 -11.80
N SER A 435 -10.31 6.91 -10.86
CA SER A 435 -11.73 6.66 -11.16
C SER A 435 -12.29 7.67 -12.17
N SER A 436 -11.98 8.96 -12.01
CA SER A 436 -12.49 10.02 -12.89
C SER A 436 -11.85 9.96 -14.29
N LEU A 437 -10.54 9.71 -14.37
CA LEU A 437 -9.83 9.51 -15.63
C LEU A 437 -10.38 8.29 -16.39
N VAL A 438 -10.43 7.12 -15.73
CA VAL A 438 -10.90 5.86 -16.34
C VAL A 438 -12.35 5.97 -16.81
N SER A 439 -13.23 6.63 -16.06
CA SER A 439 -14.63 6.89 -16.49
C SER A 439 -14.72 7.67 -17.81
N GLY A 440 -13.79 8.60 -18.06
CA GLY A 440 -13.67 9.31 -19.32
C GLY A 440 -13.01 8.48 -20.43
N LEU A 441 -11.92 7.76 -20.13
CA LEU A 441 -11.21 6.92 -21.09
C LEU A 441 -12.07 5.76 -21.61
N LEU A 442 -12.97 5.19 -20.79
CA LEU A 442 -13.93 4.15 -21.19
C LEU A 442 -14.99 4.63 -22.21
N THR A 443 -15.01 5.92 -22.57
CA THR A 443 -15.81 6.43 -23.70
C THR A 443 -15.07 6.41 -25.04
N ILE A 444 -13.75 6.20 -25.03
CA ILE A 444 -12.91 6.22 -26.22
C ILE A 444 -13.11 4.92 -27.01
N GLY A 445 -13.33 5.03 -28.31
CA GLY A 445 -13.69 3.94 -29.20
C GLY A 445 -14.32 4.44 -30.52
N PRO A 446 -15.13 3.63 -31.22
CA PRO A 446 -15.56 3.90 -32.60
C PRO A 446 -16.48 5.10 -32.80
N ARG A 447 -16.93 5.77 -31.72
CA ARG A 447 -17.72 7.02 -31.78
C ARG A 447 -17.01 8.24 -31.18
N PHE A 448 -15.85 8.05 -30.53
CA PHE A 448 -15.08 9.12 -29.90
C PHE A 448 -13.60 8.71 -29.84
N GLY A 449 -12.73 9.38 -30.61
CA GLY A 449 -11.30 9.07 -30.71
C GLY A 449 -10.91 8.06 -31.79
N GLY A 450 -11.76 7.06 -32.08
CA GLY A 450 -11.47 6.03 -33.11
C GLY A 450 -11.26 6.53 -34.54
N ALA A 451 -11.68 7.77 -34.83
CA ALA A 451 -11.61 8.36 -36.17
C ALA A 451 -10.18 8.48 -36.74
N ILE A 452 -9.14 8.53 -35.89
CA ILE A 452 -7.73 8.56 -36.33
C ILE A 452 -7.32 7.21 -36.94
N ASP A 453 -7.68 6.13 -36.24
CA ASP A 453 -7.35 4.76 -36.60
C ASP A 453 -8.18 4.28 -37.80
N ASP A 454 -9.48 4.60 -37.82
CA ASP A 454 -10.35 4.40 -38.98
C ASP A 454 -9.82 5.15 -40.21
N ALA A 455 -9.41 6.42 -40.07
CA ALA A 455 -8.89 7.18 -41.21
C ALA A 455 -7.61 6.55 -41.78
N ALA A 456 -6.65 6.18 -40.93
CA ALA A 456 -5.46 5.45 -41.36
C ALA A 456 -5.83 4.16 -42.10
N ARG A 457 -6.69 3.33 -41.50
CA ARG A 457 -7.14 2.03 -42.04
C ARG A 457 -7.78 2.17 -43.43
N TYR A 458 -8.74 3.09 -43.58
CA TYR A 458 -9.46 3.28 -44.85
C TYR A 458 -8.63 4.00 -45.93
N PHE A 459 -7.79 4.98 -45.59
CA PHE A 459 -6.90 5.60 -46.58
C PHE A 459 -5.79 4.64 -47.03
N LYS A 460 -5.22 3.83 -46.12
CA LYS A 460 -4.23 2.81 -46.48
C LYS A 460 -4.82 1.77 -47.43
N ASP A 461 -5.97 1.18 -47.08
CA ASP A 461 -6.67 0.18 -47.90
C ASP A 461 -7.01 0.70 -49.31
N ALA A 462 -7.49 1.94 -49.42
CA ALA A 462 -7.84 2.53 -50.70
C ALA A 462 -6.61 2.81 -51.58
N TYR A 463 -5.53 3.34 -50.98
CA TYR A 463 -4.28 3.62 -51.68
C TYR A 463 -3.55 2.34 -52.09
N ASP A 464 -3.39 1.37 -51.18
CA ASP A 464 -2.68 0.10 -51.43
C ASP A 464 -3.38 -0.77 -52.49
N ARG A 465 -4.69 -0.61 -52.67
CA ARG A 465 -5.47 -1.25 -53.75
C ARG A 465 -5.56 -0.41 -55.02
N GLY A 466 -4.88 0.74 -55.09
CA GLY A 466 -4.82 1.61 -56.27
C GLY A 466 -6.15 2.26 -56.66
N LEU A 467 -7.11 2.39 -55.73
CA LEU A 467 -8.41 3.00 -56.03
C LEU A 467 -8.27 4.50 -56.30
N THR A 468 -8.93 5.01 -57.33
CA THR A 468 -9.04 6.47 -57.49
C THR A 468 -9.86 7.09 -56.34
N PRO A 469 -9.64 8.38 -56.02
CA PRO A 469 -10.46 9.10 -55.04
C PRO A 469 -11.98 9.05 -55.33
N TYR A 470 -12.36 8.95 -56.61
CA TYR A 470 -13.75 8.77 -57.03
C TYR A 470 -14.29 7.39 -56.59
N GLU A 471 -13.60 6.32 -56.95
CA GLU A 471 -14.01 4.93 -56.65
C GLU A 471 -14.06 4.65 -55.15
N PHE A 472 -13.08 5.17 -54.39
CA PHE A 472 -13.07 5.06 -52.93
C PHE A 472 -14.31 5.74 -52.31
N VAL A 473 -14.57 7.01 -52.64
CA VAL A 473 -15.65 7.78 -52.01
C VAL A 473 -17.04 7.30 -52.44
N GLU A 474 -17.26 6.97 -53.71
CA GLU A 474 -18.54 6.40 -54.14
C GLU A 474 -18.71 4.94 -53.66
N GLY A 475 -17.62 4.18 -53.51
CA GLY A 475 -17.63 2.86 -52.88
C GLY A 475 -18.03 2.91 -51.40
N MET A 476 -17.52 3.89 -50.64
CA MET A 476 -17.90 4.12 -49.24
C MET A 476 -19.37 4.56 -49.13
N LYS A 477 -19.80 5.50 -49.97
CA LYS A 477 -21.21 5.95 -50.09
C LYS A 477 -22.15 4.78 -50.42
N LYS A 478 -21.77 3.88 -51.35
CA LYS A 478 -22.56 2.68 -51.69
C LYS A 478 -22.70 1.70 -50.52
N LYS A 479 -21.72 1.66 -49.61
CA LYS A 479 -21.80 0.91 -48.34
C LYS A 479 -22.59 1.64 -47.24
N GLY A 480 -23.05 2.87 -47.47
CA GLY A 480 -23.67 3.73 -46.45
C GLY A 480 -22.68 4.35 -45.45
N ILE A 481 -21.37 4.23 -45.69
CA ILE A 481 -20.31 4.64 -44.76
C ILE A 481 -19.82 6.05 -45.14
N ARG A 482 -19.76 6.96 -44.16
CA ARG A 482 -19.09 8.27 -44.32
C ARG A 482 -17.57 8.05 -44.25
N VAL A 483 -16.81 8.69 -45.14
CA VAL A 483 -15.35 8.56 -45.19
C VAL A 483 -14.73 9.06 -43.87
N PRO A 484 -14.04 8.22 -43.09
CA PRO A 484 -13.39 8.65 -41.86
C PRO A 484 -12.30 9.70 -42.13
N GLY A 485 -12.09 10.61 -41.18
CA GLY A 485 -11.17 11.73 -41.36
C GLY A 485 -11.67 12.87 -42.27
N ILE A 486 -12.83 12.72 -42.94
CA ILE A 486 -13.44 13.76 -43.78
C ILE A 486 -14.74 14.28 -43.14
N GLY A 487 -14.90 15.61 -43.17
CA GLY A 487 -16.06 16.33 -42.67
C GLY A 487 -15.77 17.11 -41.39
N HIS A 488 -16.29 18.35 -41.33
CA HIS A 488 -16.25 19.19 -40.15
C HIS A 488 -17.58 19.96 -39.97
N ARG A 489 -17.95 20.29 -38.72
CA ARG A 489 -19.15 21.08 -38.39
C ARG A 489 -19.05 22.56 -38.81
N ILE A 490 -17.98 23.26 -38.39
CA ILE A 490 -17.76 24.70 -38.66
C ILE A 490 -16.79 25.00 -39.81
N LYS A 491 -15.75 24.16 -40.01
CA LYS A 491 -14.68 24.40 -40.99
C LYS A 491 -15.10 24.02 -42.40
N SER A 492 -14.54 24.71 -43.38
CA SER A 492 -14.89 24.62 -44.80
C SER A 492 -13.67 24.81 -45.70
N ARG A 493 -13.81 24.62 -47.02
CA ARG A 493 -12.79 24.92 -48.05
C ARG A 493 -12.10 26.27 -47.81
N ASP A 494 -12.90 27.28 -47.51
CA ASP A 494 -12.48 28.68 -47.43
C ASP A 494 -12.08 29.08 -45.99
N ASN A 495 -12.46 28.26 -44.98
CA ASN A 495 -12.09 28.39 -43.57
C ASN A 495 -11.51 27.06 -43.07
N ARG A 496 -10.24 26.79 -43.40
CA ARG A 496 -9.51 25.55 -43.06
C ARG A 496 -9.22 25.40 -41.56
N ASP A 497 -9.02 24.17 -41.08
CA ASP A 497 -8.52 23.93 -39.73
C ASP A 497 -7.00 24.18 -39.67
N LYS A 498 -6.57 25.08 -38.78
CA LYS A 498 -5.15 25.41 -38.58
C LYS A 498 -4.34 24.20 -38.08
N ARG A 499 -4.95 23.26 -37.35
CA ARG A 499 -4.30 22.03 -36.87
C ARG A 499 -3.86 21.16 -38.04
N VAL A 500 -4.75 20.96 -39.01
CA VAL A 500 -4.48 20.22 -40.25
C VAL A 500 -3.38 20.92 -41.06
N GLN A 501 -3.48 22.25 -41.24
CA GLN A 501 -2.46 23.03 -41.96
C GLN A 501 -1.07 22.95 -41.32
N LEU A 502 -0.98 22.93 -39.98
CA LEU A 502 0.29 22.78 -39.26
C LEU A 502 0.90 21.37 -39.43
N LEU A 503 0.08 20.32 -39.30
CA LEU A 503 0.49 18.93 -39.54
C LEU A 503 0.98 18.73 -40.98
N GLN A 504 0.21 19.21 -41.96
CA GLN A 504 0.60 19.18 -43.37
C GLN A 504 1.91 19.94 -43.62
N LYS A 505 2.06 21.17 -43.09
CA LYS A 505 3.30 21.94 -43.26
C LYS A 505 4.51 21.19 -42.67
N TYR A 506 4.36 20.63 -41.48
CA TYR A 506 5.43 19.87 -40.83
C TYR A 506 5.85 18.66 -41.69
N ALA A 507 4.88 17.88 -42.16
CA ALA A 507 5.14 16.70 -42.99
C ALA A 507 5.89 17.05 -44.29
N HIS A 508 5.41 18.03 -45.08
CA HIS A 508 6.09 18.47 -46.31
C HIS A 508 7.49 19.06 -46.06
N THR A 509 7.83 19.44 -44.82
CA THR A 509 9.16 19.99 -44.47
C THR A 509 10.14 18.91 -44.00
N HIS A 510 9.64 17.76 -43.50
CA HIS A 510 10.47 16.82 -42.72
C HIS A 510 10.29 15.33 -43.08
N PHE A 511 9.21 14.92 -43.74
CA PHE A 511 8.98 13.51 -44.07
C PHE A 511 9.59 13.16 -45.45
N PRO A 512 10.28 12.02 -45.61
CA PRO A 512 10.80 11.57 -46.91
C PRO A 512 9.72 11.25 -47.96
N SER A 513 8.48 10.98 -47.52
CA SER A 513 7.31 10.78 -48.37
C SER A 513 6.05 11.16 -47.60
N VAL A 514 5.02 11.65 -48.31
CA VAL A 514 3.71 12.04 -47.75
C VAL A 514 2.54 11.48 -48.59
N LYS A 515 2.75 10.31 -49.19
CA LYS A 515 1.89 9.70 -50.21
C LYS A 515 0.46 9.39 -49.72
N TYR A 516 0.28 8.98 -48.46
CA TYR A 516 -1.06 8.68 -47.93
C TYR A 516 -1.81 9.98 -47.58
N MET A 517 -1.11 11.01 -47.10
CA MET A 517 -1.67 12.36 -46.92
C MET A 517 -2.00 13.02 -48.25
N GLU A 518 -1.15 12.89 -49.29
CA GLU A 518 -1.45 13.37 -50.64
C GLU A 518 -2.72 12.70 -51.21
N TYR A 519 -2.85 11.38 -51.03
CA TYR A 519 -4.07 10.66 -51.39
C TYR A 519 -5.30 11.18 -50.62
N ALA A 520 -5.18 11.40 -49.31
CA ALA A 520 -6.24 11.98 -48.49
C ALA A 520 -6.63 13.41 -48.93
N VAL A 521 -5.69 14.22 -49.44
CA VAL A 521 -5.94 15.54 -50.01
C VAL A 521 -6.61 15.45 -51.40
N GLN A 522 -6.29 14.44 -52.21
CA GLN A 522 -7.02 14.18 -53.46
C GLN A 522 -8.47 13.72 -53.17
N VAL A 523 -8.67 12.89 -52.15
CA VAL A 523 -10.00 12.53 -51.63
C VAL A 523 -10.75 13.75 -51.12
N GLU A 524 -10.11 14.63 -50.35
CA GLU A 524 -10.69 15.90 -49.90
C GLU A 524 -11.12 16.77 -51.09
N THR A 525 -10.27 16.89 -52.10
CA THR A 525 -10.55 17.68 -53.31
C THR A 525 -11.81 17.16 -54.02
N TYR A 526 -11.99 15.83 -54.06
CA TYR A 526 -13.22 15.24 -54.59
C TYR A 526 -14.42 15.44 -53.66
N THR A 527 -14.30 15.31 -52.33
CA THR A 527 -15.44 15.53 -51.42
C THR A 527 -15.87 17.00 -51.34
N LEU A 528 -14.95 17.95 -51.48
CA LEU A 528 -15.23 19.38 -51.56
C LEU A 528 -16.04 19.78 -52.79
N SER A 529 -16.01 18.99 -53.87
CA SER A 529 -16.90 19.19 -55.03
C SER A 529 -18.38 18.92 -54.70
N LYS A 530 -18.66 18.21 -53.59
CA LYS A 530 -20.02 17.83 -53.16
C LYS A 530 -20.57 18.75 -52.08
N ALA A 531 -19.75 19.15 -51.11
CA ALA A 531 -20.13 20.13 -50.09
C ALA A 531 -18.92 20.82 -49.46
N ASN A 532 -19.01 22.14 -49.26
CA ASN A 532 -17.92 22.99 -48.79
C ASN A 532 -17.34 22.62 -47.41
N ASN A 533 -18.07 21.86 -46.58
CA ASN A 533 -17.64 21.44 -45.23
C ASN A 533 -17.06 20.01 -45.18
N LEU A 534 -16.98 19.31 -46.32
CA LEU A 534 -16.31 18.00 -46.43
C LEU A 534 -14.80 18.15 -46.61
N VAL A 535 -14.19 18.90 -45.68
CA VAL A 535 -12.75 19.06 -45.50
C VAL A 535 -12.15 17.90 -44.72
N MET A 536 -10.87 17.61 -44.90
CA MET A 536 -10.10 16.75 -44.01
C MET A 536 -10.03 17.40 -42.63
N ASN A 537 -10.32 16.62 -41.59
CA ASN A 537 -10.24 17.04 -40.20
C ASN A 537 -8.91 16.60 -39.56
N VAL A 538 -8.68 17.00 -38.31
CA VAL A 538 -7.43 16.71 -37.60
C VAL A 538 -7.20 15.20 -37.44
N ASP A 539 -8.26 14.41 -37.28
CA ASP A 539 -8.17 12.96 -37.11
C ASP A 539 -7.71 12.28 -38.41
N GLY A 540 -8.26 12.72 -39.55
CA GLY A 540 -7.83 12.28 -40.89
C GLY A 540 -6.40 12.67 -41.24
N ALA A 541 -6.00 13.88 -40.86
CA ALA A 541 -4.64 14.37 -41.06
C ALA A 541 -3.61 13.60 -40.22
N ILE A 542 -3.92 13.29 -38.95
CA ILE A 542 -3.05 12.46 -38.09
C ILE A 542 -3.01 11.03 -38.62
N GLY A 543 -4.16 10.42 -38.95
CA GLY A 543 -4.24 9.04 -39.42
C GLY A 543 -3.43 8.81 -40.70
N SER A 544 -3.62 9.64 -41.72
CA SER A 544 -2.84 9.56 -42.98
C SER A 544 -1.34 9.81 -42.75
N LEU A 545 -0.98 10.84 -41.99
CA LEU A 545 0.43 11.14 -41.72
C LEU A 545 1.13 10.14 -40.80
N PHE A 546 0.41 9.39 -39.96
CA PHE A 546 1.06 8.30 -39.19
C PHE A 546 1.48 7.15 -40.10
N LEU A 547 0.75 6.87 -41.19
CA LEU A 547 1.17 5.92 -42.22
C LEU A 547 2.40 6.41 -43.00
N ASP A 548 2.46 7.71 -43.29
CA ASP A 548 3.60 8.34 -43.95
C ASP A 548 4.83 8.39 -43.03
N LEU A 549 4.65 8.58 -41.71
CA LEU A 549 5.70 8.42 -40.71
C LEU A 549 6.25 6.99 -40.71
N LEU A 550 5.38 5.99 -40.57
CA LEU A 550 5.80 4.59 -40.50
C LEU A 550 6.51 4.17 -41.80
N SER A 551 5.89 4.38 -42.96
CA SER A 551 6.46 3.97 -44.26
C SER A 551 7.62 4.86 -44.74
N GLY A 552 7.63 6.14 -44.40
CA GLY A 552 8.71 7.08 -44.73
C GLY A 552 9.92 7.02 -43.79
N SER A 553 9.80 6.40 -42.61
CA SER A 553 10.93 6.22 -41.69
C SER A 553 12.03 5.27 -42.19
N GLY A 554 11.71 4.40 -43.16
CA GLY A 554 12.57 3.29 -43.57
C GLY A 554 12.76 2.19 -42.51
N MET A 555 12.13 2.30 -41.34
CA MET A 555 12.36 1.38 -40.22
C MET A 555 11.34 0.24 -40.12
N PHE A 556 10.19 0.31 -40.82
CA PHE A 556 9.13 -0.70 -40.73
C PHE A 556 8.91 -1.42 -42.07
N SER A 557 8.72 -2.73 -42.03
CA SER A 557 8.26 -3.52 -43.17
C SER A 557 6.78 -3.25 -43.46
N LYS A 558 6.28 -3.55 -44.67
CA LYS A 558 4.85 -3.38 -44.98
C LYS A 558 3.96 -4.16 -43.99
N GLN A 559 4.34 -5.40 -43.65
CA GLN A 559 3.62 -6.23 -42.70
C GLN A 559 3.57 -5.60 -41.30
N GLU A 560 4.67 -5.05 -40.80
CA GLU A 560 4.69 -4.38 -39.49
C GLU A 560 3.77 -3.14 -39.48
N ILE A 561 3.66 -2.42 -40.60
CA ILE A 561 2.74 -1.28 -40.74
C ILE A 561 1.27 -1.75 -40.74
N ASP A 562 0.98 -2.86 -41.42
CA ASP A 562 -0.34 -3.49 -41.40
C ASP A 562 -0.71 -3.95 -39.97
N GLU A 563 0.18 -4.64 -39.27
CA GLU A 563 0.00 -5.08 -37.87
C GLU A 563 -0.18 -3.90 -36.89
N ILE A 564 0.59 -2.82 -37.02
CA ILE A 564 0.48 -1.60 -36.18
C ILE A 564 -0.89 -0.91 -36.36
N VAL A 565 -1.45 -0.92 -37.56
CA VAL A 565 -2.79 -0.36 -37.85
C VAL A 565 -3.90 -1.32 -37.42
N GLU A 566 -3.72 -2.63 -37.55
CA GLU A 566 -4.72 -3.61 -37.13
C GLU A 566 -4.87 -3.67 -35.61
N ILE A 567 -3.75 -3.69 -34.87
CA ILE A 567 -3.71 -3.67 -33.39
C ILE A 567 -4.24 -2.33 -32.83
N GLY A 568 -4.21 -1.26 -33.63
CA GLY A 568 -4.84 0.01 -33.30
C GLY A 568 -3.96 0.95 -32.47
N TYR A 569 -2.65 1.01 -32.74
CA TYR A 569 -1.70 1.88 -32.01
C TYR A 569 -2.10 3.36 -32.03
N LEU A 570 -2.83 3.81 -33.06
CA LEU A 570 -3.31 5.19 -33.20
C LEU A 570 -4.43 5.50 -32.19
N ASN A 571 -5.24 4.50 -31.80
CA ASN A 571 -6.14 4.63 -30.66
C ASN A 571 -5.36 4.80 -29.35
N GLY A 572 -4.26 4.05 -29.19
CA GLY A 572 -3.34 4.20 -28.04
C GLY A 572 -2.76 5.62 -27.93
N LEU A 573 -2.36 6.21 -29.06
CA LEU A 573 -1.90 7.60 -29.14
C LEU A 573 -2.99 8.59 -28.69
N PHE A 574 -4.24 8.41 -29.16
CA PHE A 574 -5.35 9.27 -28.75
C PHE A 574 -5.69 9.11 -27.25
N VAL A 575 -5.68 7.89 -26.72
CA VAL A 575 -5.89 7.59 -25.28
C VAL A 575 -4.81 8.28 -24.43
N LEU A 576 -3.54 8.15 -24.80
CA LEU A 576 -2.42 8.80 -24.11
C LEU A 576 -2.55 10.32 -24.13
N ALA A 577 -2.78 10.90 -25.31
CA ALA A 577 -2.94 12.34 -25.48
C ALA A 577 -4.14 12.88 -24.67
N ARG A 578 -5.34 12.31 -24.88
CA ARG A 578 -6.57 12.80 -24.25
C ARG A 578 -6.58 12.66 -22.73
N SER A 579 -5.79 11.72 -22.18
CA SER A 579 -5.61 11.60 -20.72
C SER A 579 -5.17 12.92 -20.07
N ILE A 580 -4.39 13.76 -20.78
CA ILE A 580 -3.93 15.08 -20.29
C ILE A 580 -5.13 16.00 -20.00
N GLY A 581 -6.06 16.14 -20.96
CA GLY A 581 -7.28 16.94 -20.79
C GLY A 581 -8.23 16.39 -19.73
N LEU A 582 -8.39 15.06 -19.64
CA LEU A 582 -9.25 14.41 -18.64
C LEU A 582 -8.72 14.57 -17.21
N ILE A 583 -7.40 14.48 -17.02
CA ILE A 583 -6.73 14.83 -15.75
C ILE A 583 -6.94 16.32 -15.44
N GLY A 584 -6.73 17.20 -16.42
CA GLY A 584 -6.93 18.65 -16.30
C GLY A 584 -8.35 19.00 -15.83
N HIS A 585 -9.37 18.46 -16.48
CA HIS A 585 -10.78 18.63 -16.09
C HIS A 585 -11.09 18.04 -14.70
N THR A 586 -10.51 16.88 -14.35
CA THR A 586 -10.70 16.27 -13.02
C THR A 586 -10.14 17.16 -11.91
N PHE A 587 -8.95 17.72 -12.09
CA PHE A 587 -8.39 18.70 -11.16
C PHE A 587 -9.23 19.99 -11.13
N ASP A 588 -9.74 20.42 -12.27
CA ASP A 588 -10.55 21.64 -12.37
C ASP A 588 -11.85 21.55 -11.57
N GLN A 589 -12.62 20.47 -11.71
CA GLN A 589 -13.85 20.26 -10.93
C GLN A 589 -13.58 20.20 -9.41
N LYS A 590 -12.41 19.67 -9.00
CA LYS A 590 -11.98 19.64 -7.60
C LYS A 590 -11.58 21.04 -7.09
N ARG A 591 -10.84 21.84 -7.87
CA ARG A 591 -10.52 23.25 -7.54
C ARG A 591 -11.78 24.10 -7.44
N LEU A 592 -12.71 23.94 -8.39
CA LEU A 592 -14.00 24.63 -8.45
C LEU A 592 -15.03 24.11 -7.42
N LYS A 593 -14.66 23.12 -6.59
CA LYS A 593 -15.49 22.50 -5.53
C LYS A 593 -16.91 22.15 -6.01
N GLN A 594 -17.02 21.64 -7.24
CA GLN A 594 -18.30 21.46 -7.90
C GLN A 594 -19.14 20.37 -7.23
N PRO A 595 -20.43 20.62 -6.92
CA PRO A 595 -21.30 19.65 -6.26
C PRO A 595 -21.67 18.50 -7.20
N LEU A 596 -22.15 17.39 -6.63
CA LEU A 596 -22.66 16.23 -7.37
C LEU A 596 -23.50 16.65 -8.59
N TYR A 597 -23.17 16.10 -9.76
CA TYR A 597 -23.99 16.29 -10.95
C TYR A 597 -25.19 15.35 -10.91
N ARG A 598 -26.35 15.90 -11.25
CA ARG A 598 -27.56 15.15 -11.59
C ARG A 598 -28.05 15.72 -12.91
N HIS A 599 -28.37 14.85 -13.87
CA HIS A 599 -28.93 15.29 -15.14
C HIS A 599 -30.31 15.94 -14.90
N PRO A 600 -30.67 17.02 -15.63
CA PRO A 600 -32.00 17.62 -15.57
C PRO A 600 -33.08 16.61 -15.96
N TRP A 601 -34.33 16.88 -15.58
CA TRP A 601 -35.48 16.02 -15.94
C TRP A 601 -36.09 16.42 -17.28
N GLU A 602 -36.04 17.70 -17.59
CA GLU A 602 -36.44 18.33 -18.84
C GLU A 602 -35.61 17.84 -20.06
N ASP A 603 -34.38 17.38 -19.83
CA ASP A 603 -33.51 16.77 -20.86
C ASP A 603 -33.89 15.30 -21.17
N VAL A 604 -34.81 14.67 -20.41
CA VAL A 604 -35.08 13.22 -20.47
C VAL A 604 -36.53 12.91 -20.84
N LEU A 605 -36.72 12.26 -22.00
CA LEU A 605 -38.03 11.78 -22.44
C LEU A 605 -38.44 10.49 -21.72
N TYR A 606 -39.31 10.61 -20.71
CA TYR A 606 -39.84 9.48 -19.94
C TYR A 606 -41.04 8.80 -20.61
N THR A 607 -40.81 7.89 -21.57
CA THR A 607 -41.88 7.10 -22.21
C THR A 607 -42.37 5.95 -21.33
N ASN A 608 -43.34 6.19 -20.45
CA ASN A 608 -43.92 5.16 -19.60
C ASN A 608 -44.99 4.36 -20.37
N ARG A 609 -44.65 3.14 -20.85
CA ARG A 609 -45.52 2.35 -21.76
C ARG A 609 -46.94 2.12 -21.23
N THR A 610 -47.09 1.92 -19.92
CA THR A 610 -48.38 1.59 -19.27
C THR A 610 -49.42 2.71 -19.32
N LEU A 611 -49.04 3.96 -19.64
CA LEU A 611 -49.97 5.09 -19.77
C LEU A 611 -50.39 5.38 -21.21
N ILE A 612 -49.89 4.62 -22.20
CA ILE A 612 -50.20 4.83 -23.62
C ILE A 612 -51.43 4.03 -24.06
N GLU A 613 -51.77 2.95 -23.34
CA GLU A 613 -52.92 2.09 -23.67
C GLU A 613 -54.23 2.67 -23.12
N GLU A 614 -54.27 3.22 -21.90
CA GLU A 614 -55.47 3.84 -21.30
C GLU A 614 -55.95 5.13 -22.01
N VAL A 615 -55.04 5.85 -22.70
CA VAL A 615 -55.36 7.12 -23.37
C VAL A 615 -56.01 6.91 -24.75
N ASN A 616 -55.85 5.75 -25.38
CA ASN A 616 -56.47 5.47 -26.69
C ASN A 616 -57.98 5.15 -26.61
N ASP A 617 -58.48 4.74 -25.44
CA ASP A 617 -59.89 4.38 -25.22
C ASP A 617 -60.75 5.57 -24.71
N SER A 618 -60.13 6.73 -24.45
CA SER A 618 -60.81 7.93 -23.97
C SER A 618 -60.63 9.11 -24.93
N ASN A 619 -61.75 9.66 -25.41
CA ASN A 619 -61.80 10.58 -26.55
C ASN A 619 -61.43 12.03 -26.18
N VAL A 620 -60.31 12.21 -25.46
CA VAL A 620 -59.90 13.45 -24.81
C VAL A 620 -58.81 14.16 -25.62
N ARG A 621 -59.18 15.23 -26.33
CA ARG A 621 -58.21 16.14 -26.97
C ARG A 621 -57.35 16.84 -25.91
N LEU A 622 -56.07 16.47 -25.83
CA LEU A 622 -55.06 17.25 -25.10
C LEU A 622 -54.92 18.64 -25.74
N GLN A 623 -55.20 19.70 -24.99
CA GLN A 623 -54.91 21.07 -25.42
C GLN A 623 -53.43 21.44 -25.15
N PRO A 624 -52.75 22.16 -26.06
CA PRO A 624 -51.39 22.60 -25.82
C PRO A 624 -51.35 23.79 -24.84
N LEU A 625 -50.67 23.61 -23.70
CA LEU A 625 -50.40 24.71 -22.76
C LEU A 625 -49.67 25.86 -23.48
N HIS A 626 -50.33 27.00 -23.56
CA HIS A 626 -49.70 28.25 -23.99
C HIS A 626 -48.89 28.84 -22.83
N TYR A 627 -47.61 29.11 -23.08
CA TYR A 627 -46.76 29.88 -22.17
C TYR A 627 -46.69 31.35 -22.62
N PRO A 628 -46.78 32.33 -21.71
CA PRO A 628 -46.60 33.74 -22.05
C PRO A 628 -45.13 34.04 -22.36
N VAL A 629 -44.87 34.69 -23.49
CA VAL A 629 -43.52 35.13 -23.86
C VAL A 629 -43.15 36.37 -23.05
N VAL A 630 -42.09 36.27 -22.24
CA VAL A 630 -41.45 37.44 -21.60
C VAL A 630 -40.44 38.02 -22.58
N SER A 631 -40.63 39.28 -22.97
CA SER A 631 -39.73 40.00 -23.87
C SER A 631 -38.48 40.51 -23.13
N LEU A 632 -37.32 40.25 -23.72
CA LEU A 632 -36.05 40.89 -23.32
C LEU A 632 -35.90 42.22 -24.09
N PRO A 633 -35.44 43.31 -23.45
CA PRO A 633 -34.97 44.51 -24.16
C PRO A 633 -33.79 44.17 -25.07
N GLY A 634 -33.80 44.71 -26.29
CA GLY A 634 -32.93 44.26 -27.37
C GLY A 634 -31.46 44.73 -27.31
N GLY A 635 -30.61 43.95 -27.98
CA GLY A 635 -29.27 44.33 -28.45
C GLY A 635 -28.96 43.46 -29.68
N ASP A 636 -28.59 44.08 -30.80
CA ASP A 636 -28.72 43.44 -32.12
C ASP A 636 -27.69 42.33 -32.41
N LEU A 637 -28.19 41.17 -32.85
CA LEU A 637 -27.42 40.15 -33.58
C LEU A 637 -28.29 39.55 -34.71
N PRO A 638 -27.72 39.30 -35.90
CA PRO A 638 -28.46 38.77 -37.06
C PRO A 638 -28.90 37.31 -36.88
N PRO A 639 -29.94 36.85 -37.59
CA PRO A 639 -30.60 35.58 -37.30
C PRO A 639 -29.76 34.35 -37.65
N ALA A 640 -29.56 33.46 -36.67
CA ALA A 640 -29.01 32.13 -36.88
C ALA A 640 -30.11 31.15 -37.36
N SER A 641 -29.91 30.54 -38.53
CA SER A 641 -30.84 29.54 -39.08
C SER A 641 -30.76 28.22 -38.30
N SER A 642 -31.93 27.67 -37.97
CA SER A 642 -32.08 26.49 -37.12
C SER A 642 -32.01 25.17 -37.89
N SER A 643 -31.04 24.29 -37.58
CA SER A 643 -31.19 22.83 -37.75
C SER A 643 -30.06 22.02 -37.06
N SER A 644 -30.24 21.67 -35.79
CA SER A 644 -29.42 20.65 -35.11
C SER A 644 -30.10 19.27 -35.20
N ALA A 645 -30.04 18.65 -36.38
CA ALA A 645 -30.66 17.35 -36.64
C ALA A 645 -29.73 16.18 -36.21
N ASP A 646 -29.96 15.64 -35.01
CA ASP A 646 -29.39 14.36 -34.53
C ASP A 646 -30.42 13.61 -33.64
N ALA A 647 -31.73 13.79 -33.90
CA ALA A 647 -32.83 13.27 -33.07
C ALA A 647 -34.04 12.77 -33.88
N GLN A 648 -33.84 12.06 -35.00
CA GLN A 648 -34.92 11.30 -35.65
C GLN A 648 -34.37 10.18 -36.56
N ILE A 649 -34.69 8.93 -36.21
CA ILE A 649 -35.30 7.90 -37.07
C ILE A 649 -35.68 6.73 -36.15
N CYS A 650 -36.99 6.58 -35.91
CA CYS A 650 -37.65 5.31 -35.62
C CYS A 650 -39.16 5.49 -35.82
N ALA A 651 -39.87 4.41 -36.15
CA ALA A 651 -41.32 4.37 -36.42
C ALA A 651 -41.85 5.26 -37.56
N THR A 652 -41.94 4.69 -38.77
CA THR A 652 -42.81 5.17 -39.86
C THR A 652 -44.22 4.59 -39.74
N ALA A 653 -45.27 5.41 -39.54
CA ALA A 653 -46.67 5.07 -39.86
C ALA A 653 -47.62 6.30 -39.80
N ALA A 654 -48.73 6.25 -40.58
CA ALA A 654 -50.03 6.90 -40.35
C ALA A 654 -50.19 8.46 -40.28
N VAL A 655 -50.17 9.13 -41.43
CA VAL A 655 -51.31 9.90 -42.03
C VAL A 655 -52.09 11.00 -41.22
N ALA A 656 -51.80 12.28 -41.57
CA ALA A 656 -52.72 13.42 -41.91
C ALA A 656 -53.52 14.30 -40.89
N ALA A 657 -53.84 15.53 -41.37
CA ALA A 657 -54.98 16.46 -41.06
C ALA A 657 -54.86 17.70 -40.11
N GLU A 658 -54.35 18.82 -40.67
CA GLU A 658 -54.88 20.22 -40.69
C GLU A 658 -55.38 21.07 -39.46
N ALA A 659 -54.71 22.23 -39.27
CA ALA A 659 -55.20 23.65 -39.21
C ALA A 659 -56.01 24.30 -38.03
N GLY A 660 -55.65 25.56 -37.67
CA GLY A 660 -56.60 26.62 -37.18
C GLY A 660 -56.17 27.63 -36.07
N SER A 661 -56.24 28.96 -36.35
CA SER A 661 -56.30 30.22 -35.51
C SER A 661 -56.17 30.18 -33.96
N ALA A 662 -55.50 31.06 -33.17
CA ALA A 662 -55.08 32.50 -33.17
C ALA A 662 -56.10 33.57 -32.63
N ASP A 663 -55.76 34.35 -31.57
CA ASP A 663 -55.64 35.85 -31.49
C ASP A 663 -55.10 36.40 -30.09
N LYS A 664 -55.14 37.73 -29.79
CA LYS A 664 -54.31 38.50 -28.80
C LYS A 664 -55.05 39.28 -27.67
N ALA A 665 -54.32 39.75 -26.62
CA ALA A 665 -54.40 41.08 -25.90
C ALA A 665 -53.51 41.09 -24.59
N GLN A 666 -52.57 42.02 -24.31
CA GLN A 666 -52.64 43.42 -23.78
C GLN A 666 -53.13 43.59 -22.29
N THR A 667 -52.59 44.43 -21.36
CA THR A 667 -51.34 45.26 -21.20
C THR A 667 -51.22 45.88 -19.77
N SER A 668 -50.05 46.47 -19.41
CA SER A 668 -49.82 47.68 -18.53
C SER A 668 -48.84 47.56 -17.31
N GLU A 669 -48.38 48.71 -16.78
CA GLU A 669 -47.16 48.93 -15.95
C GLU A 669 -47.45 49.63 -14.59
N ARG A 670 -46.49 49.71 -13.62
CA ARG A 670 -45.60 50.90 -13.38
C ARG A 670 -44.84 51.01 -12.02
N SER A 671 -43.54 51.37 -12.11
CA SER A 671 -42.73 52.33 -11.29
C SER A 671 -42.40 52.14 -9.79
N ILE A 672 -41.55 53.00 -9.16
CA ILE A 672 -40.05 53.08 -9.04
C ILE A 672 -39.71 53.65 -7.61
N GLU A 673 -38.50 53.43 -7.03
CA GLU A 673 -37.60 54.42 -6.35
C GLU A 673 -36.63 53.87 -5.25
N LYS A 674 -35.71 54.71 -4.74
CA LYS A 674 -34.44 54.38 -4.01
C LYS A 674 -34.24 55.25 -2.75
N ILE A 675 -33.28 54.92 -1.86
CA ILE A 675 -32.29 55.83 -1.19
C ILE A 675 -31.39 55.06 -0.18
N ASP A 676 -30.23 55.64 0.20
CA ASP A 676 -29.14 55.21 1.12
C ASP A 676 -28.48 56.52 1.70
N PRO A 677 -27.51 56.61 2.67
CA PRO A 677 -26.58 55.59 3.21
C PRO A 677 -26.15 55.68 4.72
N LYS A 678 -25.14 54.85 5.10
CA LYS A 678 -24.15 54.94 6.21
C LYS A 678 -24.39 54.21 7.56
N THR A 679 -23.25 53.81 8.14
CA THR A 679 -22.95 52.93 9.30
C THR A 679 -22.32 53.73 10.48
N PRO A 680 -21.94 53.16 11.66
CA PRO A 680 -21.85 51.73 12.08
C PRO A 680 -22.47 51.36 13.45
N GLY A 681 -22.51 50.05 13.76
CA GLY A 681 -22.73 49.55 15.14
C GLY A 681 -22.86 48.01 15.21
N LEU A 682 -22.23 47.37 16.21
CA LEU A 682 -22.41 45.93 16.47
C LEU A 682 -23.68 45.69 17.31
N THR A 683 -24.56 44.80 16.83
CA THR A 683 -25.37 43.90 17.69
C THR A 683 -26.07 42.85 16.83
N CYS A 684 -26.03 41.58 17.23
CA CYS A 684 -26.68 40.51 16.48
C CYS A 684 -28.20 40.49 16.79
N ARG A 685 -29.00 41.23 16.01
CA ARG A 685 -30.47 41.19 16.10
C ARG A 685 -31.05 40.10 15.21
N VAL A 686 -31.70 39.11 15.82
CA VAL A 686 -32.58 38.17 15.10
C VAL A 686 -33.80 38.93 14.59
N SER A 687 -33.87 39.20 13.28
CA SER A 687 -34.99 39.88 12.65
C SER A 687 -36.08 38.89 12.23
N LYS A 688 -37.35 39.25 12.51
CA LYS A 688 -38.51 38.39 12.23
C LYS A 688 -38.66 38.13 10.73
N TRP A 689 -38.65 36.86 10.33
CA TRP A 689 -39.15 36.47 9.01
C TRP A 689 -40.65 36.73 8.94
N LYS A 690 -41.10 37.55 7.99
CA LYS A 690 -42.53 37.68 7.67
C LYS A 690 -42.96 36.47 6.86
N GLN A 691 -43.99 35.76 7.32
CA GLN A 691 -44.68 34.79 6.49
C GLN A 691 -45.26 35.49 5.24
N LYS A 692 -45.05 34.88 4.07
CA LYS A 692 -45.84 35.12 2.86
C LYS A 692 -46.21 33.77 2.25
N ASN A 693 -47.48 33.44 2.39
CA ASN A 693 -48.27 32.42 1.69
C ASN A 693 -47.50 31.18 1.19
N LEU A 694 -47.36 30.20 2.09
CA LEU A 694 -47.13 28.80 1.71
C LEU A 694 -48.46 28.19 1.25
N THR A 695 -48.78 28.32 -0.03
CA THR A 695 -49.84 27.53 -0.67
C THR A 695 -49.23 26.27 -1.28
N GLU A 696 -49.70 25.11 -0.79
CA GLU A 696 -49.41 23.76 -1.32
C GLU A 696 -47.93 23.37 -1.40
N MET A 697 -47.34 23.09 -0.23
CA MET A 697 -46.23 22.14 -0.11
C MET A 697 -46.77 20.79 0.35
N ASN A 698 -46.27 19.69 -0.23
CA ASN A 698 -46.58 18.32 0.20
C ASN A 698 -46.05 18.06 1.62
N THR A 699 -46.88 18.24 2.65
CA THR A 699 -46.56 17.90 4.03
C THR A 699 -46.88 16.44 4.34
N VAL A 700 -46.02 15.81 5.14
CA VAL A 700 -46.24 14.45 5.64
C VAL A 700 -46.60 14.55 7.12
N LYS A 701 -47.77 14.02 7.49
CA LYS A 701 -48.19 13.85 8.88
C LYS A 701 -47.77 12.48 9.38
N VAL A 702 -47.26 12.41 10.59
CA VAL A 702 -46.85 11.15 11.24
C VAL A 702 -47.31 11.17 12.69
N ARG A 703 -47.87 10.05 13.16
CA ARG A 703 -48.26 9.84 14.56
C ARG A 703 -47.11 9.27 15.38
N ILE A 704 -46.96 9.77 16.61
CA ILE A 704 -46.09 9.22 17.65
C ILE A 704 -46.97 8.57 18.72
N GLY A 705 -46.48 7.48 19.33
CA GLY A 705 -47.20 6.66 20.33
C GLY A 705 -47.63 5.31 19.75
N ALA A 706 -48.39 5.32 18.64
CA ALA A 706 -48.94 4.12 18.04
C ALA A 706 -47.88 3.09 17.55
N ALA A 707 -48.21 1.81 17.72
CA ALA A 707 -47.52 0.69 17.10
C ALA A 707 -48.06 0.41 15.69
N ALA A 708 -47.28 -0.31 14.86
CA ALA A 708 -47.75 -0.75 13.54
C ALA A 708 -48.95 -1.71 13.66
N PRO A 709 -49.90 -1.72 12.70
CA PRO A 709 -51.08 -2.59 12.75
C PRO A 709 -50.73 -4.06 13.01
N GLY A 710 -51.28 -4.63 14.08
CA GLY A 710 -51.01 -6.01 14.52
C GLY A 710 -49.89 -6.17 15.57
N ARG A 711 -49.24 -5.10 16.04
CA ARG A 711 -48.29 -5.12 17.18
C ARG A 711 -48.89 -4.36 18.37
N ALA A 712 -48.73 -4.89 19.58
CA ALA A 712 -49.12 -4.17 20.81
C ALA A 712 -48.18 -2.96 21.05
N PRO A 713 -48.67 -1.83 21.60
CA PRO A 713 -47.82 -0.71 22.00
C PRO A 713 -46.86 -1.13 23.12
N CYS A 714 -45.64 -0.58 23.08
CA CYS A 714 -44.62 -0.80 24.12
C CYS A 714 -44.65 0.39 25.08
N PRO A 715 -45.11 0.24 26.34
CA PRO A 715 -45.50 1.36 27.20
C PRO A 715 -44.43 2.44 27.39
N ASP A 716 -43.16 2.06 27.49
CA ASP A 716 -42.07 2.98 27.84
C ASP A 716 -41.43 3.71 26.63
N SER A 717 -41.91 3.47 25.40
CA SER A 717 -41.17 3.75 24.15
C SER A 717 -41.33 5.17 23.56
N MET A 718 -41.20 6.18 24.41
CA MET A 718 -41.33 7.63 24.13
C MET A 718 -40.19 8.19 23.25
N THR A 719 -40.48 9.15 22.36
CA THR A 719 -39.44 9.77 21.50
C THR A 719 -38.81 11.03 22.11
N THR A 720 -37.61 11.40 21.64
CA THR A 720 -36.89 12.62 22.08
C THR A 720 -37.68 13.90 21.84
N LEU A 721 -38.37 14.01 20.70
CA LEU A 721 -39.24 15.14 20.35
C LEU A 721 -40.47 15.20 21.26
N GLU A 722 -41.16 14.08 21.40
CA GLU A 722 -42.34 13.93 22.25
C GLU A 722 -42.05 14.26 23.72
N LYS A 723 -40.97 13.69 24.28
CA LYS A 723 -40.51 13.98 25.64
C LYS A 723 -40.16 15.45 25.85
N SER A 724 -39.66 16.12 24.80
CA SER A 724 -39.37 17.55 24.84
C SER A 724 -40.65 18.41 24.86
N VAL A 725 -41.72 17.97 24.17
CA VAL A 725 -43.03 18.64 24.22
C VAL A 725 -43.74 18.38 25.56
N ARG A 726 -43.74 17.13 26.06
CA ARG A 726 -44.31 16.78 27.37
C ARG A 726 -43.69 17.56 28.52
N VAL A 727 -42.36 17.57 28.62
CA VAL A 727 -41.66 18.30 29.70
C VAL A 727 -41.89 19.82 29.60
N PHE A 728 -42.05 20.38 28.40
CA PHE A 728 -42.44 21.78 28.26
C PHE A 728 -43.88 22.04 28.74
N ALA A 729 -44.83 21.13 28.45
CA ALA A 729 -46.21 21.24 28.91
C ALA A 729 -46.34 21.11 30.44
N GLU A 730 -45.56 20.20 31.04
CA GLU A 730 -45.47 19.99 32.50
C GLU A 730 -44.81 21.17 33.24
N ALA A 731 -43.80 21.79 32.63
CA ALA A 731 -43.02 22.87 33.23
C ALA A 731 -42.56 23.93 32.19
N PRO A 732 -43.44 24.84 31.74
CA PRO A 732 -43.18 25.79 30.65
C PRO A 732 -42.23 26.96 31.00
N GLY A 733 -41.36 26.79 32.00
CA GLY A 733 -40.39 27.79 32.44
C GLY A 733 -39.14 27.90 31.57
N ASP A 734 -38.75 26.80 30.91
CA ASP A 734 -37.59 26.74 30.00
C ASP A 734 -38.05 26.44 28.56
N ASN A 735 -38.00 27.44 27.68
CA ASN A 735 -38.32 27.25 26.25
C ASN A 735 -37.31 26.37 25.50
N VAL A 736 -36.27 25.84 26.14
CA VAL A 736 -35.26 24.94 25.56
C VAL A 736 -35.18 23.69 26.40
N ILE A 737 -35.72 22.58 25.87
CA ILE A 737 -35.76 21.30 26.59
C ILE A 737 -34.62 20.39 26.13
N VAL A 738 -33.93 19.81 27.11
CA VAL A 738 -32.88 18.80 26.94
C VAL A 738 -33.25 17.56 27.76
N PRO A 739 -33.72 16.47 27.13
CA PRO A 739 -34.18 15.28 27.86
C PRO A 739 -33.00 14.51 28.46
N LYS A 740 -33.04 14.18 29.76
CA LYS A 740 -31.93 13.50 30.48
C LYS A 740 -31.52 12.13 29.88
N ILE A 741 -30.22 11.83 29.92
CA ILE A 741 -29.66 10.49 29.64
C ILE A 741 -30.23 9.47 30.62
N GLY A 742 -30.64 8.30 30.13
CA GLY A 742 -30.82 7.11 30.97
C GLY A 742 -32.23 6.52 31.05
N THR A 743 -33.05 6.54 29.99
CA THR A 743 -34.21 5.62 29.87
C THR A 743 -34.71 5.44 28.44
N SER A 744 -35.17 4.21 28.15
CA SER A 744 -36.11 3.81 27.07
C SER A 744 -35.96 4.35 25.63
N PHE A 745 -34.76 4.29 25.06
CA PHE A 745 -34.67 3.75 23.68
C PHE A 745 -34.40 2.24 23.77
N GLY A 746 -35.34 1.42 23.28
CA GLY A 746 -35.06 0.01 23.01
C GLY A 746 -33.84 -0.08 22.09
N THR A 747 -32.83 -0.87 22.46
CA THR A 747 -31.47 -0.63 21.96
C THR A 747 -31.41 -0.66 20.43
N LEU A 748 -30.62 0.22 19.83
CA LEU A 748 -30.55 0.35 18.36
C LEU A 748 -30.20 -1.01 17.70
N GLY A 749 -29.38 -1.82 18.38
CA GLY A 749 -29.09 -3.20 18.00
C GLY A 749 -30.30 -4.13 18.00
N GLN A 750 -31.17 -4.11 19.02
CA GLN A 750 -32.40 -4.92 19.05
C GLN A 750 -33.34 -4.55 17.89
N ASN A 751 -33.62 -3.26 17.70
CA ASN A 751 -34.47 -2.80 16.59
C ASN A 751 -33.89 -3.16 15.21
N PHE A 752 -32.56 -3.08 15.05
CA PHE A 752 -31.87 -3.46 13.83
C PHE A 752 -31.82 -4.98 13.58
N GLU A 753 -31.72 -5.80 14.62
CA GLU A 753 -31.80 -7.27 14.52
C GLU A 753 -33.25 -7.73 14.25
N GLU A 754 -34.27 -7.09 14.85
CA GLU A 754 -35.69 -7.34 14.52
C GLU A 754 -36.00 -7.00 13.05
N ALA A 755 -35.65 -5.80 12.60
CA ALA A 755 -35.86 -5.38 11.22
C ALA A 755 -35.09 -6.25 10.22
N TRP A 756 -33.88 -6.68 10.55
CA TRP A 756 -33.09 -7.60 9.72
C TRP A 756 -33.69 -9.00 9.67
N LYS A 757 -34.21 -9.52 10.79
CA LYS A 757 -34.93 -10.80 10.81
C LYS A 757 -36.18 -10.74 9.94
N PHE A 758 -36.97 -9.65 10.06
CA PHE A 758 -38.12 -9.41 9.19
C PHE A 758 -37.73 -9.43 7.71
N LEU A 759 -36.68 -8.70 7.30
CA LEU A 759 -36.19 -8.73 5.91
C LEU A 759 -35.75 -10.13 5.45
N ILE A 760 -35.10 -10.91 6.31
CA ILE A 760 -34.70 -12.29 5.99
C ILE A 760 -35.92 -13.18 5.77
N ASP A 761 -36.91 -13.11 6.65
CA ASP A 761 -38.07 -13.99 6.64
C ASP A 761 -39.09 -13.58 5.56
N THR A 762 -39.25 -12.28 5.27
CA THR A 762 -40.10 -11.75 4.19
C THR A 762 -39.54 -12.00 2.78
N TYR A 763 -38.23 -11.86 2.58
CA TYR A 763 -37.59 -12.06 1.26
C TYR A 763 -36.84 -13.40 1.13
N ASN A 764 -37.06 -14.33 2.09
CA ASN A 764 -36.45 -15.66 2.17
C ASN A 764 -34.92 -15.69 1.94
N LEU A 765 -34.20 -14.69 2.47
CA LEU A 765 -32.81 -14.39 2.09
C LEU A 765 -31.79 -15.47 2.47
N LYS A 766 -32.20 -16.49 3.23
CA LYS A 766 -31.38 -17.66 3.62
C LYS A 766 -30.95 -18.48 2.40
N THR A 767 -31.83 -18.65 1.41
CA THR A 767 -31.58 -19.47 0.20
C THR A 767 -31.04 -18.68 -0.98
N HIS A 768 -30.99 -17.35 -0.90
CA HIS A 768 -30.58 -16.48 -2.01
C HIS A 768 -29.04 -16.35 -2.07
N THR A 769 -28.38 -17.09 -2.96
CA THR A 769 -26.93 -17.35 -3.04
C THR A 769 -26.01 -16.15 -2.74
N TYR A 770 -26.28 -14.98 -3.33
CA TYR A 770 -25.48 -13.75 -3.12
C TYR A 770 -25.69 -13.08 -1.75
N MET A 771 -26.86 -13.27 -1.14
CA MET A 771 -27.23 -12.71 0.16
C MET A 771 -26.86 -13.65 1.31
N THR A 772 -26.87 -14.96 1.09
CA THR A 772 -26.36 -15.96 2.05
C THR A 772 -24.91 -15.68 2.44
N GLN A 773 -24.05 -15.26 1.50
CA GLN A 773 -22.68 -14.84 1.80
C GLN A 773 -22.61 -13.60 2.71
N LYS A 774 -23.47 -12.59 2.49
CA LYS A 774 -23.53 -11.38 3.34
C LYS A 774 -24.11 -11.69 4.74
N TYR A 775 -25.06 -12.62 4.81
CA TYR A 775 -25.60 -13.15 6.06
C TYR A 775 -24.52 -13.86 6.88
N GLU A 776 -23.79 -14.80 6.27
CA GLU A 776 -22.65 -15.52 6.86
C GLU A 776 -21.58 -14.56 7.42
N ILE A 777 -21.17 -13.57 6.64
CA ILE A 777 -20.16 -12.57 7.04
C ILE A 777 -20.65 -11.77 8.27
N ARG A 778 -21.91 -11.28 8.26
CA ARG A 778 -22.49 -10.57 9.42
C ARG A 778 -22.55 -11.46 10.67
N HIS A 779 -22.97 -12.71 10.52
CA HIS A 779 -23.22 -13.59 11.66
C HIS A 779 -21.93 -14.08 12.31
N LYS A 780 -20.90 -14.39 11.51
CA LYS A 780 -19.60 -14.88 12.00
C LYS A 780 -18.65 -13.78 12.48
N TRP A 781 -18.64 -12.62 11.82
CA TRP A 781 -17.66 -11.55 12.09
C TRP A 781 -18.25 -10.35 12.81
N ALA A 782 -19.21 -9.66 12.18
CA ALA A 782 -19.71 -8.37 12.68
C ALA A 782 -20.38 -8.48 14.06
N LYS A 783 -21.12 -9.57 14.32
CA LYS A 783 -21.84 -9.77 15.59
C LYS A 783 -20.92 -10.02 16.80
N HIS A 784 -19.70 -10.48 16.58
CA HIS A 784 -18.65 -10.51 17.61
C HIS A 784 -17.93 -9.16 17.70
N TYR A 785 -17.54 -8.57 16.57
CA TYR A 785 -16.82 -7.28 16.55
C TYR A 785 -17.55 -6.15 17.32
N PHE A 786 -18.88 -6.03 17.18
CA PHE A 786 -19.67 -5.03 17.92
C PHE A 786 -19.96 -5.41 19.39
N LYS A 787 -19.54 -6.59 19.85
CA LYS A 787 -19.68 -7.03 21.25
C LYS A 787 -18.53 -6.54 22.13
N ASP A 788 -17.36 -6.35 21.52
CA ASP A 788 -16.10 -6.11 22.23
C ASP A 788 -15.61 -4.64 22.14
N LEU A 789 -16.37 -3.75 21.48
CA LEU A 789 -16.10 -2.30 21.49
C LEU A 789 -16.36 -1.71 22.88
N HIS A 790 -15.30 -1.35 23.60
CA HIS A 790 -15.40 -0.64 24.88
C HIS A 790 -16.07 0.75 24.75
N LEU A 791 -16.73 1.16 25.84
CA LEU A 791 -17.77 2.19 25.88
C LEU A 791 -17.34 3.64 25.58
N SER A 792 -16.05 3.94 25.48
CA SER A 792 -15.52 5.32 25.39
C SER A 792 -15.91 6.05 24.09
N ASN A 793 -15.62 5.46 22.92
CA ASN A 793 -16.01 6.05 21.64
C ASN A 793 -17.54 6.06 21.46
N VAL A 794 -18.22 5.07 22.04
CA VAL A 794 -19.68 4.98 22.08
C VAL A 794 -20.27 6.15 22.89
N GLN A 795 -19.68 6.52 24.04
CA GLN A 795 -20.08 7.72 24.78
C GLN A 795 -19.92 9.01 23.97
N ALA A 796 -18.86 9.18 23.18
CA ALA A 796 -18.68 10.36 22.35
C ALA A 796 -19.75 10.49 21.24
N VAL A 797 -20.14 9.38 20.61
CA VAL A 797 -21.25 9.33 19.66
C VAL A 797 -22.58 9.62 20.37
N TRP A 798 -22.83 9.04 21.54
CA TRP A 798 -24.02 9.36 22.34
C TRP A 798 -24.09 10.83 22.74
N HIS A 799 -22.97 11.47 23.13
CA HIS A 799 -22.95 12.88 23.49
C HIS A 799 -23.39 13.78 22.31
N ARG A 800 -22.89 13.51 21.10
CA ARG A 800 -23.33 14.22 19.88
C ARG A 800 -24.79 13.92 19.52
N VAL A 801 -25.25 12.67 19.63
CA VAL A 801 -26.66 12.29 19.38
C VAL A 801 -27.60 12.93 20.42
N TYR A 802 -27.13 13.12 21.64
CA TYR A 802 -27.83 13.77 22.74
C TYR A 802 -27.93 15.28 22.55
N GLU A 803 -26.82 15.95 22.21
CA GLU A 803 -26.78 17.37 21.81
C GLU A 803 -27.65 17.65 20.56
N CYS A 804 -27.69 16.71 19.62
CA CYS A 804 -28.61 16.75 18.48
C CYS A 804 -30.09 16.79 18.90
N GLY A 805 -30.44 16.23 20.06
CA GLY A 805 -31.79 16.06 20.57
C GLY A 805 -32.42 17.25 21.30
N ALA A 806 -31.70 18.36 21.48
CA ALA A 806 -32.25 19.57 22.09
C ALA A 806 -33.27 20.29 21.17
N TYR A 807 -34.39 20.71 21.74
CA TYR A 807 -35.44 21.45 21.04
C TYR A 807 -35.78 22.74 21.79
N LYS A 808 -35.86 23.84 21.05
CA LYS A 808 -36.63 25.02 21.47
C LYS A 808 -38.10 24.74 21.19
N VAL A 809 -38.95 24.82 22.22
CA VAL A 809 -40.40 24.58 22.12
C VAL A 809 -41.15 25.90 22.36
N GLU A 810 -42.23 26.09 21.60
CA GLU A 810 -43.11 27.25 21.67
C GLU A 810 -44.57 26.76 21.60
N GLU A 811 -45.35 26.97 22.66
CA GLU A 811 -46.77 26.62 22.71
C GLU A 811 -47.60 27.64 21.90
N ILE A 812 -48.46 27.14 21.01
CA ILE A 812 -49.28 27.92 20.07
C ILE A 812 -50.77 27.88 20.47
N GLU A 813 -51.26 26.73 20.94
CA GLU A 813 -52.57 26.60 21.59
C GLU A 813 -52.42 25.74 22.84
N LYS A 814 -52.89 26.25 23.98
CA LYS A 814 -52.54 25.69 25.29
C LYS A 814 -52.93 24.22 25.44
N GLY A 815 -51.96 23.37 25.77
CA GLY A 815 -52.16 21.93 25.94
C GLY A 815 -52.39 21.14 24.65
N LYS A 816 -52.44 21.79 23.48
CA LYS A 816 -52.91 21.18 22.22
C LYS A 816 -51.96 21.32 21.05
N LEU A 817 -51.28 22.45 20.90
CA LEU A 817 -50.49 22.73 19.70
C LEU A 817 -49.18 23.42 20.06
N TYR A 818 -48.08 22.85 19.59
CA TYR A 818 -46.72 23.31 19.85
C TYR A 818 -45.93 23.41 18.54
N VAL A 819 -44.91 24.25 18.54
CA VAL A 819 -43.86 24.29 17.51
C VAL A 819 -42.52 23.96 18.16
N ALA A 820 -41.84 22.94 17.65
CA ALA A 820 -40.54 22.50 18.12
C ALA A 820 -39.48 22.72 17.04
N ILE A 821 -38.39 23.42 17.38
CA ILE A 821 -37.31 23.80 16.46
C ILE A 821 -35.99 23.40 17.13
N HIS A 822 -35.07 22.75 16.41
CA HIS A 822 -33.75 22.47 16.96
C HIS A 822 -33.01 23.77 17.34
N THR A 823 -32.42 23.78 18.54
CA THR A 823 -31.70 24.93 19.11
C THR A 823 -30.58 25.47 18.24
N ASP A 824 -29.92 24.59 17.49
CA ASP A 824 -28.88 24.93 16.51
C ASP A 824 -29.24 24.42 15.11
N ALA A 825 -30.36 24.91 14.57
CA ALA A 825 -30.78 24.63 13.20
C ALA A 825 -29.89 25.31 12.14
N CYS A 826 -29.07 26.31 12.51
CA CYS A 826 -28.22 27.04 11.57
C CYS A 826 -26.91 26.32 11.22
N CYS A 827 -26.31 25.57 12.16
CA CYS A 827 -25.08 24.80 11.89
C CYS A 827 -25.33 23.41 11.29
N ARG A 828 -26.58 22.94 11.26
CA ARG A 828 -26.97 21.64 10.66
C ARG A 828 -27.07 21.68 9.12
N GLU A 829 -26.89 20.55 8.44
CA GLU A 829 -27.17 20.42 7.00
C GLU A 829 -28.65 20.72 6.67
N LYS A 830 -28.96 21.16 5.44
CA LYS A 830 -30.31 21.64 5.04
C LYS A 830 -31.46 20.71 5.44
N TRP A 831 -31.32 19.41 5.21
CA TRP A 831 -32.34 18.39 5.49
C TRP A 831 -32.59 18.15 7.00
N CYS A 832 -31.68 18.60 7.87
CA CYS A 832 -31.82 18.56 9.33
C CYS A 832 -32.40 19.88 9.92
N ARG A 833 -32.73 20.88 9.10
CA ARG A 833 -33.21 22.21 9.55
C ARG A 833 -34.71 22.24 9.76
N ILE A 834 -35.23 21.30 10.52
CA ILE A 834 -36.67 21.06 10.63
C ILE A 834 -37.26 21.82 11.81
N SER A 835 -38.33 22.58 11.53
CA SER A 835 -39.35 22.98 12.49
C SER A 835 -40.52 22.02 12.39
N TYR A 836 -40.92 21.42 13.51
CA TYR A 836 -42.08 20.55 13.63
C TYR A 836 -43.26 21.32 14.21
N LYS A 837 -44.44 21.18 13.61
CA LYS A 837 -45.71 21.56 14.23
C LYS A 837 -46.30 20.28 14.83
N VAL A 838 -46.53 20.28 16.15
CA VAL A 838 -46.91 19.09 16.93
C VAL A 838 -48.28 19.34 17.57
N THR A 839 -49.25 18.50 17.27
CA THR A 839 -50.61 18.53 17.83
C THR A 839 -50.78 17.38 18.81
N VAL A 840 -51.21 17.67 20.03
CA VAL A 840 -51.65 16.66 21.01
C VAL A 840 -53.07 16.25 20.66
N LEU A 841 -53.35 14.95 20.71
CA LEU A 841 -54.68 14.42 20.45
C LEU A 841 -55.41 14.14 21.78
N ASP A 842 -56.74 14.09 21.74
CA ASP A 842 -57.57 13.90 22.93
C ASP A 842 -57.21 12.58 23.64
N GLY A 843 -56.77 12.69 24.90
CA GLY A 843 -56.29 11.57 25.72
C GLY A 843 -54.86 11.69 26.26
N GLU A 844 -54.12 12.76 25.93
CA GLU A 844 -52.74 13.07 26.38
C GLU A 844 -51.64 12.03 26.06
N GLU A 845 -51.97 10.87 25.49
CA GLU A 845 -51.01 9.81 25.15
C GLU A 845 -50.53 9.82 23.68
N GLU A 846 -51.26 10.43 22.74
CA GLU A 846 -50.89 10.48 21.31
C GLU A 846 -50.56 11.90 20.80
N PHE A 847 -49.59 11.98 19.87
CA PHE A 847 -49.23 13.21 19.15
C PHE A 847 -49.15 12.98 17.64
N ASP A 848 -49.82 13.82 16.86
CA ASP A 848 -49.59 13.95 15.42
C ASP A 848 -48.62 15.12 15.17
N TYR A 849 -47.68 14.98 14.24
CA TYR A 849 -46.81 16.10 13.85
C TYR A 849 -46.65 16.26 12.33
N GLU A 850 -46.30 17.49 11.94
CA GLU A 850 -46.17 17.95 10.56
C GLU A 850 -44.78 18.57 10.35
N CYS A 851 -44.06 18.10 9.33
CA CYS A 851 -42.70 18.55 8.98
C CYS A 851 -42.74 19.62 7.87
N GLY A 852 -42.06 20.75 8.09
CA GLY A 852 -42.05 21.88 7.15
C GLY A 852 -41.12 21.79 5.94
N GLN A 853 -40.38 20.68 5.71
CA GLN A 853 -39.53 20.52 4.51
C GLN A 853 -39.56 19.11 3.91
N PHE A 854 -39.44 19.07 2.58
CA PHE A 854 -39.65 17.90 1.73
C PHE A 854 -38.40 16.99 1.65
N SER A 855 -38.18 16.13 2.65
CA SER A 855 -37.20 15.02 2.55
C SER A 855 -37.36 13.93 3.63
N HIS A 856 -38.47 13.17 3.64
CA HIS A 856 -38.59 11.92 4.42
C HIS A 856 -39.01 10.75 3.52
N MET A 857 -38.04 9.98 3.01
CA MET A 857 -38.27 8.80 2.17
C MET A 857 -38.70 7.57 3.01
N GLY A 858 -39.89 7.60 3.60
CA GLY A 858 -40.58 6.42 4.17
C GLY A 858 -39.89 5.70 5.36
N LEU A 859 -38.74 6.16 5.83
CA LEU A 859 -37.98 5.53 6.91
C LEU A 859 -38.60 5.86 8.29
N LEU A 860 -39.08 4.82 8.98
CA LEU A 860 -39.60 4.90 10.34
C LEU A 860 -38.54 5.35 11.35
N ARG A 861 -38.90 6.32 12.21
CA ARG A 861 -38.16 6.79 13.40
C ARG A 861 -36.71 7.26 13.17
N SER A 862 -36.41 7.93 12.04
CA SER A 862 -35.07 8.39 11.69
C SER A 862 -34.61 9.70 12.38
N HIS A 863 -34.54 9.74 13.72
CA HIS A 863 -33.84 10.81 14.47
C HIS A 863 -32.45 10.42 14.99
N ALA A 864 -32.03 9.16 14.83
CA ALA A 864 -30.76 8.64 15.36
C ALA A 864 -29.68 8.33 14.30
N LEU A 865 -29.97 8.51 13.00
CA LEU A 865 -29.11 8.02 11.90
C LEU A 865 -28.25 9.12 11.24
N LYS A 866 -27.25 9.58 11.99
CA LYS A 866 -25.90 9.87 11.44
C LYS A 866 -24.81 9.48 12.45
N ALA A 867 -24.86 8.23 12.91
CA ALA A 867 -23.62 7.54 13.30
C ALA A 867 -22.67 7.57 12.09
N GLU A 868 -21.36 7.75 12.32
CA GLU A 868 -20.41 8.15 11.28
C GLU A 868 -20.33 7.11 10.14
N GLY A 869 -20.97 7.46 9.01
CA GLY A 869 -21.38 6.50 7.96
C GLY A 869 -20.66 6.63 6.62
N ASP A 870 -19.66 7.52 6.52
CA ASP A 870 -18.86 7.71 5.30
C ASP A 870 -17.78 6.62 5.07
N GLN A 871 -17.82 5.50 5.83
CA GLN A 871 -17.04 4.28 5.56
C GLN A 871 -17.77 2.93 5.83
N VAL A 872 -19.01 2.74 5.35
CA VAL A 872 -19.55 1.36 5.16
C VAL A 872 -20.15 1.16 3.77
N GLY A 873 -19.30 1.27 2.75
CA GLY A 873 -19.60 0.94 1.35
C GLY A 873 -18.90 -0.33 0.86
N VAL A 874 -18.76 -1.36 1.69
CA VAL A 874 -17.89 -2.53 1.42
C VAL A 874 -18.49 -3.48 0.36
N GLY A 875 -18.29 -3.12 -0.90
CA GLY A 875 -18.08 -4.08 -1.99
C GLY A 875 -16.58 -4.37 -2.11
N VAL A 876 -16.14 -5.52 -1.59
CA VAL A 876 -14.79 -6.13 -1.65
C VAL A 876 -13.67 -5.26 -2.24
N LYS A 877 -12.97 -4.52 -1.35
CA LYS A 877 -11.56 -4.14 -1.54
C LYS A 877 -10.92 -3.78 -0.19
N MET A 878 -10.20 -4.73 0.39
CA MET A 878 -9.44 -4.55 1.64
C MET A 878 -7.94 -4.72 1.32
N ALA A 879 -7.38 -3.69 0.67
CA ALA A 879 -5.95 -3.52 0.41
C ALA A 879 -5.70 -2.05 -0.02
N ARG A 880 -4.59 -1.45 0.43
CA ARG A 880 -4.14 -0.07 0.15
C ARG A 880 -5.07 1.08 0.59
N VAL A 881 -5.13 1.34 1.90
CA VAL A 881 -5.08 2.72 2.46
C VAL A 881 -4.31 2.73 3.80
N LEU A 882 -3.02 2.38 3.79
CA LEU A 882 -2.04 2.71 4.85
C LEU A 882 -0.64 2.84 4.21
N GLU A 883 -0.50 3.79 3.28
CA GLU A 883 0.73 3.93 2.48
C GLU A 883 1.09 5.41 2.15
N ASN A 884 0.41 6.41 2.76
CA ASN A 884 0.60 7.84 2.38
C ASN A 884 0.64 8.90 3.52
N ASP A 885 0.25 8.61 4.77
CA ASP A 885 0.29 9.62 5.86
C ASP A 885 1.66 9.76 6.57
N ALA A 886 2.71 9.14 6.01
CA ALA A 886 4.07 9.15 6.54
C ALA A 886 5.03 10.15 5.86
N VAL A 887 4.56 10.95 4.89
CA VAL A 887 5.43 11.80 4.03
C VAL A 887 5.18 13.31 4.18
N ASN A 888 4.05 13.75 4.74
CA ASN A 888 3.70 15.18 4.90
C ASN A 888 3.45 15.63 6.36
N SER A 889 3.82 14.83 7.35
CA SER A 889 3.63 15.11 8.79
C SER A 889 4.90 15.60 9.52
N ALA A 890 5.95 15.96 8.76
CA ALA A 890 7.26 16.35 9.28
C ALA A 890 7.66 17.81 8.97
N ASN A 891 6.70 18.73 8.82
CA ASN A 891 7.02 20.16 8.66
C ASN A 891 5.93 21.17 9.08
N GLU A 892 5.08 20.87 10.08
CA GLU A 892 4.19 21.90 10.68
C GLU A 892 3.77 21.65 12.15
N SER A 893 4.69 21.16 12.98
CA SER A 893 4.47 20.93 14.43
C SER A 893 4.93 22.12 15.31
N GLY A 894 4.59 23.35 14.89
CA GLY A 894 5.15 24.59 15.45
C GLY A 894 4.18 25.56 16.14
N ASN A 895 2.87 25.33 16.15
CA ASN A 895 1.91 26.21 16.86
C ASN A 895 0.49 25.58 17.03
N MET A 896 0.29 24.68 18.01
CA MET A 896 -1.08 24.34 18.45
C MET A 896 -1.20 23.85 19.91
N MET A 897 -0.54 24.55 20.84
CA MET A 897 -0.71 24.33 22.30
C MET A 897 -0.85 25.67 23.04
N ALA A 898 -1.81 26.49 22.61
CA ALA A 898 -2.01 27.85 23.11
C ALA A 898 -3.49 28.32 23.02
N CYS A 899 -4.44 27.52 23.52
CA CYS A 899 -5.85 27.94 23.57
C CYS A 899 -6.68 27.35 24.74
N LEU A 900 -6.05 27.05 25.89
CA LEU A 900 -6.75 26.75 27.14
C LEU A 900 -6.05 27.44 28.32
N LEU A 901 -6.86 27.95 29.26
CA LEU A 901 -6.52 28.61 30.54
C LEU A 901 -6.07 30.10 30.47
N PRO A 902 -6.33 30.91 31.54
CA PRO A 902 -6.61 32.35 31.40
C PRO A 902 -5.44 33.31 31.67
N PRO A 903 -5.53 34.59 31.24
CA PRO A 903 -4.42 35.54 31.27
C PRO A 903 -4.28 36.31 32.61
N ALA A 904 -3.47 35.77 33.53
CA ALA A 904 -2.90 36.55 34.63
C ALA A 904 -1.50 36.02 35.04
N LYS A 905 -0.62 36.92 35.48
CA LYS A 905 0.76 36.65 35.97
C LYS A 905 1.74 35.97 34.99
N ARG A 906 2.34 36.76 34.10
CA ARG A 906 3.71 36.55 33.58
C ARG A 906 4.52 37.85 33.56
N LYS A 907 5.11 38.17 34.72
CA LYS A 907 6.28 39.03 34.94
C LYS A 907 7.10 38.34 36.05
N GLU A 908 8.40 38.68 36.14
CA GLU A 908 9.43 37.93 36.90
C GLU A 908 9.72 36.55 36.27
N ILE A 909 10.96 36.04 36.12
CA ILE A 909 12.37 36.51 36.14
C ILE A 909 13.01 35.72 34.97
N GLY A 910 14.02 36.09 34.17
CA GLY A 910 15.13 37.03 34.23
C GLY A 910 16.06 36.74 33.04
N ARG A 911 16.82 37.73 32.56
CA ARG A 911 17.91 37.60 31.57
C ARG A 911 19.18 37.04 32.25
N PRO A 912 20.22 36.48 31.55
CA PRO A 912 20.98 37.18 30.47
C PRO A 912 21.68 36.25 29.41
N THR A 913 22.37 36.63 28.33
CA THR A 913 22.56 37.78 27.41
C THR A 913 23.63 37.39 26.35
N THR A 914 23.42 37.72 25.05
CA THR A 914 24.43 38.17 24.04
C THR A 914 25.68 37.31 23.72
N SER A 915 26.38 37.40 22.57
CA SER A 915 26.64 38.47 21.56
C SER A 915 27.22 37.80 20.27
N LYS A 916 27.60 38.39 19.11
CA LYS A 916 27.59 39.70 18.38
C LYS A 916 28.10 39.39 16.94
N GLU A 917 27.96 40.17 15.86
CA GLU A 917 26.95 41.12 15.33
C GLU A 917 27.27 41.39 13.82
N LYS A 918 26.25 41.70 12.98
CA LYS A 918 26.23 42.56 11.75
C LYS A 918 27.38 42.45 10.69
N ALA A 919 27.16 41.99 9.44
CA ALA A 919 26.48 42.64 8.25
C ALA A 919 27.38 43.65 7.47
N PRO A 920 27.08 44.15 6.22
CA PRO A 920 26.08 43.78 5.17
C PRO A 920 26.68 43.71 3.72
N TYR A 921 25.86 43.93 2.66
CA TYR A 921 26.17 44.07 1.19
C TYR A 921 26.55 42.80 0.41
N GLN A 922 26.57 42.74 -0.94
CA GLN A 922 25.68 43.16 -2.07
C GLN A 922 26.45 42.87 -3.38
N GLY A 923 25.80 42.61 -4.52
CA GLY A 923 26.42 42.81 -5.85
C GLY A 923 26.70 41.59 -6.75
N LEU A 924 26.50 41.82 -8.05
CA LEU A 924 26.54 40.89 -9.19
C LEU A 924 27.95 40.50 -9.71
N SER A 925 27.96 39.56 -10.67
CA SER A 925 28.89 39.41 -11.82
C SER A 925 30.04 38.36 -11.80
N THR A 926 29.76 37.23 -12.47
CA THR A 926 30.53 36.54 -13.53
C THR A 926 32.08 36.45 -13.56
N ILE A 927 32.53 35.20 -13.77
CA ILE A 927 33.66 34.72 -14.63
C ILE A 927 35.06 34.44 -14.01
N SER A 928 35.38 33.13 -13.97
CA SER A 928 36.69 32.41 -14.02
C SER A 928 37.91 32.85 -13.19
N GLY A 929 38.56 31.90 -12.49
CA GLY A 929 39.98 32.04 -12.08
C GLY A 929 40.51 31.19 -10.91
N VAL A 930 40.61 29.86 -11.06
CA VAL A 930 41.52 28.91 -10.38
C VAL A 930 42.05 29.25 -8.95
N SER A 931 41.70 28.44 -7.93
CA SER A 931 42.68 27.67 -7.12
C SER A 931 42.02 26.67 -6.14
N LEU A 932 42.85 25.84 -5.49
CA LEU A 932 42.52 24.75 -4.57
C LEU A 932 41.81 25.19 -3.28
N TYR A 933 40.89 24.35 -2.78
CA TYR A 933 41.04 23.80 -1.42
C TYR A 933 40.30 22.47 -1.27
N ILE A 934 41.03 21.38 -0.98
CA ILE A 934 40.44 20.06 -0.70
C ILE A 934 40.30 19.87 0.82
N LYS A 935 39.05 19.78 1.27
CA LYS A 935 38.61 19.11 2.50
C LYS A 935 37.28 18.42 2.21
N GLY A 936 37.02 17.18 2.60
CA GLY A 936 37.86 16.31 3.42
C GLY A 936 37.04 15.43 4.37
N ARG A 937 36.00 14.77 3.86
CA ARG A 937 35.23 13.73 4.59
C ARG A 937 34.80 12.65 3.60
N LEU A 938 35.59 11.57 3.53
CA LEU A 938 35.21 10.34 2.85
C LEU A 938 34.31 9.52 3.79
N GLY A 939 33.18 9.04 3.28
CA GLY A 939 32.48 7.91 3.88
C GLY A 939 33.24 6.62 3.60
N TRP A 940 33.22 5.67 4.55
CA TRP A 940 33.81 4.34 4.35
C TRP A 940 32.80 3.41 3.68
N GLU A 941 33.09 3.00 2.45
CA GLU A 941 32.67 1.68 1.95
C GLU A 941 33.86 0.72 2.03
N GLY A 942 33.70 -0.36 2.80
CA GLY A 942 34.70 -1.42 2.90
C GLY A 942 34.29 -2.66 2.13
N ARG A 943 35.01 -3.01 1.06
CA ARG A 943 34.97 -4.36 0.49
C ARG A 943 36.38 -4.97 0.44
N ARG A 944 36.45 -6.28 0.69
CA ARG A 944 37.69 -7.01 0.99
C ARG A 944 38.57 -7.16 -0.25
N ILE A 945 39.90 -7.02 -0.07
CA ILE A 945 40.91 -7.66 -0.91
C ILE A 945 41.91 -8.35 0.03
N HIS A 946 42.40 -9.53 -0.37
CA HIS A 946 43.41 -10.28 0.39
C HIS A 946 44.77 -9.59 0.36
N GLN A 947 45.50 -9.64 1.47
CA GLN A 947 46.96 -9.70 1.46
C GLN A 947 47.42 -10.89 2.29
N GLN A 948 48.22 -11.76 1.69
CA GLN A 948 49.04 -12.73 2.42
C GLN A 948 50.30 -12.04 2.97
N ALA A 949 50.96 -12.71 3.90
CA ALA A 949 52.08 -12.18 4.67
C ALA A 949 53.28 -11.75 3.81
N ALA A 950 54.05 -10.79 4.32
CA ALA A 950 55.38 -10.44 3.83
C ALA A 950 56.41 -10.64 4.93
N GLY A 951 57.36 -11.56 4.70
CA GLY A 951 58.53 -11.74 5.55
C GLY A 951 59.26 -13.08 5.27
N SER A 952 60.59 -13.14 5.24
CA SER A 952 61.56 -12.02 5.18
C SER A 952 62.96 -12.54 4.80
N LYS A 953 63.65 -11.81 3.91
CA LYS A 953 65.11 -11.86 3.62
C LYS A 953 65.69 -13.15 2.99
N VAL A 954 66.50 -12.94 1.93
CA VAL A 954 67.87 -13.50 1.70
C VAL A 954 67.96 -15.04 1.53
N GLU A 955 68.61 -15.61 0.51
CA GLU A 955 69.81 -15.18 -0.23
C GLU A 955 69.79 -15.53 -1.76
N ASN A 956 70.94 -15.38 -2.42
CA ASN A 956 71.18 -15.26 -3.87
C ASN A 956 70.87 -16.45 -4.83
N GLU A 957 70.66 -16.05 -6.10
CA GLU A 957 71.10 -16.67 -7.38
C GLU A 957 70.59 -18.06 -7.84
N GLY A 958 70.05 -18.14 -9.07
CA GLY A 958 69.52 -19.39 -9.64
C GLY A 958 68.88 -19.36 -11.05
N HIS A 959 69.48 -18.67 -12.03
CA HIS A 959 69.21 -18.72 -13.49
C HIS A 959 67.85 -18.33 -14.12
N MET A 960 67.96 -17.40 -15.09
CA MET A 960 67.35 -17.33 -16.44
C MET A 960 65.83 -17.16 -16.65
N ASP A 961 65.52 -16.15 -17.49
CA ASP A 961 64.56 -16.09 -18.61
C ASP A 961 63.21 -16.84 -18.52
N GLY A 962 62.04 -16.22 -18.78
CA GLY A 962 61.76 -14.85 -19.20
C GLY A 962 60.50 -14.79 -20.07
N PHE A 963 59.63 -13.80 -19.87
CA PHE A 963 59.14 -12.84 -20.88
C PHE A 963 58.12 -11.87 -20.24
N ARG A 964 57.98 -10.65 -20.79
CA ARG A 964 56.97 -9.68 -20.35
C ARG A 964 55.68 -9.80 -21.16
N TRP A 965 54.56 -9.48 -20.52
CA TRP A 965 53.37 -8.95 -21.21
C TRP A 965 53.17 -7.48 -20.85
N PHE A 966 52.68 -6.70 -21.81
CA PHE A 966 52.20 -5.33 -21.65
C PHE A 966 51.08 -5.16 -22.70
N MET A 967 49.90 -4.67 -22.30
CA MET A 967 48.76 -4.48 -23.20
C MET A 967 48.04 -3.18 -22.89
N SER A 968 47.77 -2.40 -23.92
CA SER A 968 47.05 -1.13 -23.84
C SER A 968 46.45 -0.77 -25.20
N GLY A 969 45.17 -0.38 -25.23
CA GLY A 969 44.61 0.44 -26.30
C GLY A 969 43.67 -0.24 -27.31
N SER A 970 42.37 0.04 -27.11
CA SER A 970 41.52 0.79 -28.06
C SER A 970 41.10 0.21 -29.44
N THR A 971 40.06 0.86 -30.00
CA THR A 971 39.41 0.72 -31.33
C THR A 971 38.59 -0.57 -31.59
N VAL A 972 37.33 -0.61 -32.06
CA VAL A 972 36.36 0.28 -32.81
C VAL A 972 36.28 -0.02 -34.33
N ALA A 973 35.06 0.05 -34.91
CA ALA A 973 34.60 -0.34 -36.28
C ALA A 973 34.36 -1.86 -36.43
N SER A 974 33.19 -2.42 -36.80
CA SER A 974 32.31 -2.31 -38.01
C SER A 974 32.85 -3.07 -39.24
N SER A 975 32.08 -3.80 -40.06
CA SER A 975 30.62 -4.01 -40.19
C SER A 975 30.27 -5.36 -40.91
N GLU A 976 28.97 -5.65 -41.04
CA GLU A 976 28.31 -6.41 -42.14
C GLU A 976 28.56 -7.92 -42.41
N ASP A 977 27.45 -8.67 -42.25
CA ASP A 977 26.78 -9.51 -43.27
C ASP A 977 26.91 -11.04 -43.43
N CYS A 978 25.73 -11.59 -43.79
CA CYS A 978 25.42 -12.79 -44.59
C CYS A 978 25.93 -14.19 -44.17
N SER A 979 25.15 -14.80 -43.28
CA SER A 979 24.44 -16.08 -43.51
C SER A 979 24.87 -17.01 -44.67
N VAL A 980 25.23 -18.26 -44.33
CA VAL A 980 24.66 -19.50 -44.91
C VAL A 980 24.52 -20.52 -43.77
N GLY A 981 23.49 -21.37 -43.80
CA GLY A 981 23.28 -22.42 -42.79
C GLY A 981 23.30 -23.84 -43.35
N GLY A 982 23.94 -24.75 -42.59
CA GLY A 982 23.73 -26.21 -42.66
C GLY A 982 24.60 -27.00 -43.63
N VAL A 983 25.15 -28.13 -43.13
CA VAL A 983 25.04 -29.48 -43.73
C VAL A 983 25.53 -30.53 -42.70
N LEU A 984 25.08 -31.78 -42.89
CA LEU A 984 25.19 -32.94 -42.01
C LEU A 984 26.63 -33.38 -41.66
N LEU A 985 26.77 -34.18 -40.60
CA LEU A 985 27.15 -35.61 -40.74
C LEU A 985 26.70 -36.46 -39.55
N LEU A 986 27.00 -37.77 -39.57
CA LEU A 986 26.19 -38.85 -38.99
C LEU A 986 27.02 -39.92 -38.24
N GLU A 987 26.31 -40.92 -37.68
CA GLU A 987 26.81 -42.23 -37.19
C GLU A 987 27.63 -42.28 -35.86
N ALA A 988 27.59 -43.36 -35.06
CA ALA A 988 26.80 -44.61 -35.12
C ALA A 988 26.46 -45.15 -33.72
N SER A 989 25.53 -46.12 -33.65
CA SER A 989 25.03 -46.76 -32.40
C SER A 989 25.32 -48.26 -32.37
N LEU A 990 25.40 -48.86 -31.18
CA LEU A 990 25.25 -50.31 -30.97
C LEU A 990 24.47 -50.61 -29.67
N ASN A 991 23.64 -51.64 -29.69
CA ASN A 991 22.64 -51.98 -28.66
C ASN A 991 23.05 -53.19 -27.80
N LEU A 992 22.33 -53.45 -26.70
CA LEU A 992 21.86 -54.80 -26.28
C LEU A 992 20.81 -54.74 -25.12
N ILE A 993 19.54 -55.08 -25.43
CA ILE A 993 18.56 -55.95 -24.69
C ILE A 993 18.55 -55.85 -23.12
N SER A 994 17.53 -55.40 -22.37
CA SER A 994 16.07 -55.74 -22.27
C SER A 994 15.74 -57.11 -21.61
N PRO A 995 14.50 -57.45 -21.17
CA PRO A 995 13.31 -56.62 -20.85
C PRO A 995 12.56 -57.00 -19.53
N SER A 996 11.76 -56.08 -18.98
CA SER A 996 10.44 -56.35 -18.36
C SER A 996 9.67 -55.04 -18.10
#